data_AF-A0A8J5M0A3-F1
#
_entry.id   AF-A0A8J5M0A3-F1
#
_cell.length_a   1.000
_cell.length_b   1.000
_cell.length_c   1.000
_cell.angle_alpha   90.00
_cell.angle_beta   90.00
_cell.angle_gamma   90.00
#
_symmetry.space_group_name_H-M   'P 1'
#
loop_
_entity.id
_entity.type
_entity.pdbx_description
1 polymer ?
#
loop_
_entity_poly.entity_id
_entity_poly.type
_entity_poly.pdbx_seq_one_letter_code
_entity_poly.pdbx_strand_id
1 'polypeptide(L)'
;MLLILLVCIAWTSWLIFLALVPNKAANLLMDTSSYDNGQFWLFNDANPHMILAGAIGLVVVDICYLSVTLRMLLWRDKLFGSAYQSQPANVDVSFSWMRSEGPLYQRLRHLWDDVTAFEGRNRKKWNVFLKLFDLAMETAMLRQLLQSGSPASLTYGFAGFLSLNALSCVVNVITDRFSALTEIFIDSVFDLCAAVLFPIVTLVYCYYNFDLDREVYLTYLEKLPPGSFEHLARSFADQSEIALFRVNFDSLRIDSLLDFALRISMNLTFCYRFERVLQAIVWTRHRELIIHRLRPAKITRESQNSVPKGISAVFGAICFAVFLSTHKAIADSKALCAPHPECVVYAHRWETNDEQCPCLILIDIDTEPKTYQEWLNPVDAYEKVKTLAGAGLLTSLQVINRQLLTWPDELRKCRDLKVIQMIYTSTQHIPSWTKELKCLETIQVEGKYGNPNLLGLPDDVISDLPQLSMIHLSLHENIDRIPPLSGVPNLQSLSLAWITQLRTLPSFEHVPKLGRLILSLLPSMEQLPDMSPLQSLVEFVVLRPNHMCCNGFLGTCNLSHISCQSYPWSRTPAASCMMNHTNVSLPVTPYLGNTDTQKAFEKFAPLICQPSSFDSPDYLSFPTKETIEMCDGKPYRQCFLSGNRTGLCYNTRFQVLSCLADDNYIALRRLQIEKKVGPRCDPGEEKWLGCISG
;
A
#
# COMPACT_ATOMS: atom_id res chain seq x y z
N MET A 1 -4.36 -32.63 11.35
CA MET A 1 -3.84 -31.87 12.51
C MET A 1 -2.40 -31.42 12.28
N LEU A 2 -1.43 -32.31 12.04
CA LEU A 2 -0.05 -31.89 11.73
C LEU A 2 0.03 -30.94 10.52
N LEU A 3 -0.63 -31.30 9.41
CA LEU A 3 -0.72 -30.44 8.21
C LEU A 3 -1.31 -29.06 8.53
N ILE A 4 -2.32 -28.98 9.40
CA ILE A 4 -2.96 -27.71 9.79
C ILE A 4 -1.92 -26.83 10.49
N LEU A 5 -1.19 -27.37 11.48
CA LEU A 5 -0.15 -26.61 12.18
C LEU A 5 0.99 -26.17 11.25
N LEU A 6 1.39 -27.01 10.29
CA LEU A 6 2.40 -26.64 9.30
C LEU A 6 1.92 -25.49 8.40
N VAL A 7 0.65 -25.51 7.99
CA VAL A 7 0.02 -24.41 7.23
C VAL A 7 -0.05 -23.15 8.08
N CYS A 8 -0.41 -23.25 9.36
CA CYS A 8 -0.42 -22.12 10.28
C CYS A 8 0.96 -21.48 10.40
N ILE A 9 2.01 -22.27 10.69
CA ILE A 9 3.39 -21.79 10.80
C ILE A 9 3.85 -21.13 9.49
N ALA A 10 3.63 -21.79 8.36
CA ALA A 10 3.99 -21.24 7.06
C ALA A 10 3.29 -19.90 6.79
N TRP A 11 2.01 -19.80 7.16
CA TRP A 11 1.23 -18.58 7.02
C TRP A 11 1.68 -17.45 7.95
N THR A 12 1.92 -17.72 9.22
CA THR A 12 2.39 -16.69 10.17
C THR A 12 3.80 -16.22 9.83
N SER A 13 4.68 -17.12 9.37
CA SER A 13 5.97 -16.73 8.77
C SER A 13 5.79 -15.86 7.52
N TRP A 14 4.80 -16.14 6.67
CA TRP A 14 4.47 -15.28 5.53
C TRP A 14 3.97 -13.89 5.97
N LEU A 15 3.14 -13.79 7.01
CA LEU A 15 2.72 -12.51 7.57
C LEU A 15 3.89 -11.68 8.14
N ILE A 16 4.89 -12.34 8.75
CA ILE A 16 6.12 -11.65 9.20
C ILE A 16 6.88 -11.07 8.01
N PHE A 17 7.04 -11.85 6.93
CA PHE A 17 7.68 -11.38 5.70
C PHE A 17 6.91 -10.20 5.07
N LEU A 18 5.58 -10.31 5.01
CA LEU A 18 4.68 -9.26 4.53
C LEU A 18 4.81 -7.97 5.35
N ALA A 19 4.87 -8.09 6.68
CA ALA A 19 4.98 -6.92 7.56
C ALA A 19 6.32 -6.19 7.41
N LEU A 20 7.44 -6.92 7.36
CA LEU A 20 8.78 -6.34 7.36
C LEU A 20 9.26 -5.84 5.99
N VAL A 21 8.80 -6.45 4.90
CA VAL A 21 9.24 -6.10 3.55
C VAL A 21 8.06 -6.09 2.56
N PRO A 22 7.07 -5.19 2.75
CA PRO A 22 5.77 -5.25 2.07
C PRO A 22 5.89 -5.17 0.55
N ASN A 23 6.76 -4.31 0.01
CA ASN A 23 6.98 -4.24 -1.44
C ASN A 23 7.51 -5.56 -2.02
N LYS A 24 8.46 -6.23 -1.36
CA LYS A 24 8.97 -7.53 -1.83
C LYS A 24 7.91 -8.63 -1.74
N ALA A 25 7.11 -8.63 -0.67
CA ALA A 25 6.03 -9.59 -0.49
C ALA A 25 4.94 -9.42 -1.55
N ALA A 26 4.48 -8.18 -1.79
CA ALA A 26 3.51 -7.87 -2.83
C ALA A 26 4.06 -8.21 -4.23
N ASN A 27 5.32 -7.87 -4.50
CA ASN A 27 5.96 -8.21 -5.78
C ASN A 27 6.09 -9.71 -6.02
N LEU A 28 6.37 -10.50 -4.97
CA LEU A 28 6.45 -11.95 -5.07
C LEU A 28 5.05 -12.56 -5.30
N LEU A 29 4.03 -12.02 -4.63
CA LEU A 29 2.65 -12.47 -4.77
C LEU A 29 2.08 -12.20 -6.18
N MET A 30 2.37 -11.01 -6.72
CA MET A 30 1.78 -10.52 -7.97
C MET A 30 2.70 -10.70 -9.19
N ASP A 31 3.87 -11.31 -9.01
CA ASP A 31 4.91 -11.44 -10.03
C ASP A 31 5.26 -10.10 -10.69
N THR A 32 5.61 -9.12 -9.86
CA THR A 32 6.02 -7.77 -10.27
C THR A 32 7.44 -7.41 -9.79
N SER A 33 8.23 -8.40 -9.39
CA SER A 33 9.56 -8.20 -8.78
C SER A 33 10.60 -7.58 -9.71
N SER A 34 10.48 -7.82 -11.02
CA SER A 34 11.36 -7.29 -12.06
C SER A 34 11.00 -5.86 -12.49
N TYR A 35 9.89 -5.31 -11.99
CA TYR A 35 9.36 -4.02 -12.43
C TYR A 35 9.66 -2.90 -11.43
N ASP A 36 9.83 -1.68 -11.95
CA ASP A 36 10.03 -0.45 -11.18
C ASP A 36 11.13 -0.56 -10.10
N ASN A 37 12.20 -1.31 -10.38
CA ASN A 37 13.28 -1.62 -9.42
C ASN A 37 12.78 -2.24 -8.10
N GLY A 38 11.70 -3.03 -8.16
CA GLY A 38 11.06 -3.64 -7.00
C GLY A 38 10.17 -2.68 -6.21
N GLN A 39 9.83 -1.50 -6.74
CA GLN A 39 9.00 -0.48 -6.09
C GLN A 39 7.63 -0.28 -6.75
N PHE A 40 7.13 -1.26 -7.50
CA PHE A 40 5.84 -1.18 -8.20
C PHE A 40 4.68 -0.72 -7.28
N TRP A 41 4.57 -1.29 -6.08
CA TRP A 41 3.45 -1.05 -5.16
C TRP A 41 3.56 0.22 -4.32
N LEU A 42 4.77 0.76 -4.15
CA LEU A 42 5.06 1.97 -3.35
C LEU A 42 4.46 1.93 -1.93
N PHE A 43 4.59 0.80 -1.23
CA PHE A 43 4.29 0.77 0.21
C PHE A 43 5.35 1.55 0.97
N ASN A 44 4.91 2.54 1.75
CA ASN A 44 5.75 3.31 2.64
C ASN A 44 5.26 3.14 4.08
N ASP A 45 6.18 2.99 5.01
CA ASP A 45 5.89 2.59 6.38
C ASP A 45 5.96 3.78 7.32
N ALA A 46 4.81 4.40 7.57
CA ALA A 46 4.68 5.57 8.44
C ALA A 46 5.02 5.28 9.93
N ASN A 47 4.83 4.04 10.39
CA ASN A 47 5.08 3.63 11.78
C ASN A 47 5.92 2.35 11.89
N PRO A 48 7.25 2.44 11.71
CA PRO A 48 8.14 1.27 11.73
C PRO A 48 8.15 0.56 13.11
N HIS A 49 7.89 1.28 14.20
CA HIS A 49 7.86 0.70 15.54
C HIS A 49 6.68 -0.25 15.74
N MET A 50 5.49 0.13 15.27
CA MET A 50 4.31 -0.74 15.34
C MET A 50 4.45 -1.97 14.45
N ILE A 51 5.03 -1.80 13.26
CA ILE A 51 5.31 -2.90 12.34
C ILE A 51 6.28 -3.91 12.98
N LEU A 52 7.36 -3.40 13.60
CA LEU A 52 8.33 -4.27 14.29
C LEU A 52 7.70 -4.98 15.49
N ALA A 53 6.89 -4.29 16.29
CA ALA A 53 6.16 -4.90 17.40
C ALA A 53 5.21 -6.01 16.90
N GLY A 54 4.48 -5.75 15.82
CA GLY A 54 3.64 -6.74 15.14
C GLY A 54 4.41 -7.97 14.68
N ALA A 55 5.56 -7.78 14.03
CA ALA A 55 6.43 -8.87 13.60
C ALA A 55 6.94 -9.71 14.78
N ILE A 56 7.37 -9.07 15.87
CA ILE A 56 7.77 -9.77 17.10
C ILE A 56 6.58 -10.56 17.68
N GLY A 57 5.39 -9.98 17.72
CA GLY A 57 4.17 -10.66 18.16
C GLY A 57 3.87 -11.92 17.33
N LEU A 58 4.01 -11.84 16.00
CA LEU A 58 3.84 -12.98 15.10
C LEU A 58 4.92 -14.05 15.30
N VAL A 59 6.16 -13.68 15.60
CA VAL A 59 7.23 -14.65 15.95
C VAL A 59 6.85 -15.42 17.22
N VAL A 60 6.28 -14.75 18.22
CA VAL A 60 5.79 -15.42 19.43
C VAL A 60 4.69 -16.43 19.09
N VAL A 61 3.76 -16.05 18.19
CA VAL A 61 2.73 -16.97 17.68
C VAL A 61 3.33 -18.19 16.99
N ASP A 62 4.34 -18.01 16.13
CA ASP A 62 5.05 -19.11 15.46
C ASP A 62 5.69 -20.08 16.47
N ILE A 63 6.33 -19.54 17.51
CA ILE A 63 6.90 -20.34 18.61
C ILE A 63 5.81 -21.15 19.32
N CYS A 64 4.63 -20.56 19.54
CA CYS A 64 3.49 -21.27 20.13
C CYS A 64 3.02 -22.43 19.24
N TYR A 65 2.86 -22.23 17.93
CA TYR A 65 2.50 -23.33 17.01
C TYR A 65 3.56 -24.43 16.95
N LEU A 66 4.86 -24.07 16.95
CA LEU A 66 5.96 -25.02 17.01
C LEU A 66 5.93 -25.83 18.31
N SER A 67 5.67 -25.19 19.45
CA SER A 67 5.54 -25.87 20.74
C SER A 67 4.42 -26.92 20.74
N VAL A 68 3.24 -26.57 20.20
CA VAL A 68 2.11 -27.50 20.07
C VAL A 68 2.46 -28.64 19.10
N THR A 69 3.14 -28.35 17.99
CA THR A 69 3.62 -29.35 17.02
C THR A 69 4.60 -30.33 17.67
N LEU A 70 5.55 -29.81 18.45
CA LEU A 70 6.55 -30.61 19.16
C LEU A 70 5.88 -31.51 20.21
N ARG A 71 4.91 -30.99 20.97
CA ARG A 71 4.11 -31.79 21.92
C ARG A 71 3.35 -32.90 21.23
N MET A 72 2.76 -32.61 20.05
CA MET A 72 2.05 -33.61 19.24
C MET A 72 2.96 -34.74 18.75
N LEU A 73 4.21 -34.42 18.38
CA LEU A 73 5.17 -35.38 17.81
C LEU A 73 5.96 -36.16 18.86
N LEU A 74 6.56 -35.46 19.84
CA LEU A 74 7.53 -36.04 20.78
C LEU A 74 6.91 -36.52 22.08
N TRP A 75 5.83 -35.88 22.53
CA TRP A 75 5.26 -36.12 23.86
C TRP A 75 3.97 -36.90 23.80
N ARG A 76 3.77 -37.66 22.70
CA ARG A 76 2.65 -38.60 22.62
C ARG A 76 2.60 -39.43 23.89
N ASP A 77 3.73 -39.98 24.33
CA ASP A 77 3.92 -40.83 25.53
C ASP A 77 4.12 -40.07 26.87
N LYS A 78 4.46 -38.77 26.87
CA LYS A 78 4.66 -37.94 28.10
C LYS A 78 3.43 -37.09 28.48
N LEU A 79 2.54 -36.79 27.53
CA LEU A 79 1.19 -36.27 27.80
C LEU A 79 0.39 -37.22 28.73
N PHE A 80 0.78 -38.50 28.78
CA PHE A 80 0.25 -39.51 29.69
C PHE A 80 0.56 -39.25 31.18
N GLY A 81 1.67 -38.56 31.51
CA GLY A 81 2.08 -38.36 32.91
C GLY A 81 1.42 -37.16 33.60
N SER A 82 1.20 -36.06 32.87
CA SER A 82 0.63 -34.82 33.43
C SER A 82 -0.89 -34.87 33.63
N ALA A 83 -1.60 -35.72 32.88
CA ALA A 83 -3.05 -35.90 33.02
C ALA A 83 -3.44 -36.73 34.25
N TYR A 84 -2.46 -37.30 34.96
CA TYR A 84 -2.65 -38.22 36.08
C TYR A 84 -2.42 -37.60 37.47
N GLN A 85 -2.08 -36.31 37.54
CA GLN A 85 -1.76 -35.67 38.83
C GLN A 85 -3.00 -35.20 39.64
N SER A 86 -4.21 -35.60 39.23
CA SER A 86 -5.47 -35.22 39.86
C SER A 86 -6.28 -36.38 40.48
N GLN A 87 -5.68 -37.55 40.73
CA GLN A 87 -6.25 -38.57 41.62
C GLN A 87 -5.32 -38.88 42.81
N PRO A 88 -5.84 -38.91 44.06
CA PRO A 88 -5.04 -39.19 45.24
C PRO A 88 -4.86 -40.71 45.36
N ALA A 89 -3.81 -41.24 44.71
CA ALA A 89 -3.35 -42.57 45.03
C ALA A 89 -2.30 -42.45 46.15
N ASN A 90 -2.64 -42.96 47.33
CA ASN A 90 -1.72 -43.23 48.42
C ASN A 90 -0.53 -44.07 47.90
N VAL A 91 0.53 -43.41 47.45
CA VAL A 91 1.85 -44.01 47.30
C VAL A 91 2.86 -42.99 47.79
N ASP A 92 3.31 -43.27 49.00
CA ASP A 92 4.37 -42.59 49.72
C ASP A 92 5.67 -42.72 48.90
N VAL A 93 6.04 -41.67 48.16
CA VAL A 93 7.40 -41.52 47.63
C VAL A 93 7.88 -40.12 47.96
N SER A 94 8.70 -40.08 49.01
CA SER A 94 9.53 -38.96 49.43
C SER A 94 10.31 -38.37 48.25
N PHE A 95 9.85 -37.24 47.74
CA PHE A 95 10.68 -36.22 47.09
C PHE A 95 10.36 -34.88 47.74
N SER A 96 11.03 -34.62 48.86
CA SER A 96 11.11 -33.28 49.44
C SER A 96 11.90 -32.39 48.47
N TRP A 97 11.57 -31.10 48.46
CA TRP A 97 12.06 -30.02 47.57
C TRP A 97 11.20 -29.71 46.33
N MET A 98 9.93 -29.35 46.55
CA MET A 98 9.34 -28.25 45.76
C MET A 98 8.34 -27.45 46.62
N ARG A 99 8.67 -26.16 46.76
CA ARG A 99 7.89 -25.00 47.22
C ARG A 99 6.46 -25.30 47.73
N SER A 100 6.24 -25.10 49.04
CA SER A 100 4.91 -25.04 49.68
C SER A 100 3.98 -24.12 48.87
N GLU A 101 3.04 -24.70 48.11
CA GLU A 101 2.04 -23.95 47.36
C GLU A 101 1.03 -23.34 48.35
N GLY A 102 0.96 -22.01 48.42
CA GLY A 102 0.09 -21.30 49.36
C GLY A 102 -1.41 -21.58 49.12
N PRO A 103 -2.27 -21.40 50.15
CA PRO A 103 -3.71 -21.69 50.06
C PRO A 103 -4.44 -20.88 48.97
N LEU A 104 -3.90 -19.71 48.60
CA LEU A 104 -4.42 -18.88 47.50
C LEU A 104 -4.16 -19.52 46.12
N TYR A 105 -3.01 -20.16 45.93
CA TYR A 105 -2.68 -20.88 44.70
C TYR A 105 -3.55 -22.13 44.54
N GLN A 106 -3.74 -22.91 45.61
CA GLN A 106 -4.63 -24.08 45.59
C GLN A 106 -6.08 -23.70 45.29
N ARG A 107 -6.57 -22.59 45.87
CA ARG A 107 -7.93 -22.08 45.61
C ARG A 107 -8.11 -21.60 44.18
N LEU A 108 -7.11 -20.91 43.62
CA LEU A 108 -7.10 -20.50 42.22
C LEU A 108 -7.03 -21.70 41.26
N ARG A 109 -6.24 -22.72 41.60
CA ARG A 109 -6.13 -23.96 40.81
C ARG A 109 -7.44 -24.73 40.77
N HIS A 110 -8.13 -24.87 41.91
CA HIS A 110 -9.44 -25.51 41.96
C HIS A 110 -10.50 -24.75 41.15
N LEU A 111 -10.53 -23.41 41.27
CA LEU A 111 -11.42 -22.57 40.45
C LEU A 111 -11.10 -22.68 38.95
N TRP A 112 -9.82 -22.77 38.61
CA TRP A 112 -9.36 -22.95 37.24
C TRP A 112 -9.78 -24.32 36.68
N ASP A 113 -9.63 -25.39 37.47
CA ASP A 113 -10.02 -26.75 37.06
C ASP A 113 -11.55 -26.89 36.95
N ASP A 114 -12.33 -26.30 37.86
CA ASP A 114 -13.80 -26.28 37.80
C ASP A 114 -14.36 -25.67 36.49
N VAL A 115 -13.58 -24.76 35.90
CA VAL A 115 -13.96 -23.93 34.75
C VAL A 115 -13.32 -24.45 33.46
N THR A 116 -12.12 -25.04 33.50
CA THR A 116 -11.36 -25.43 32.30
C THR A 116 -11.20 -26.94 32.12
N ALA A 117 -11.38 -27.78 33.14
CA ALA A 117 -11.25 -29.23 33.00
C ALA A 117 -12.35 -29.80 32.08
N PHE A 118 -12.06 -30.90 31.37
CA PHE A 118 -13.03 -31.54 30.46
C PHE A 118 -14.31 -32.00 31.17
N GLU A 119 -14.21 -32.35 32.45
CA GLU A 119 -15.33 -32.73 33.32
C GLU A 119 -15.73 -31.60 34.30
N GLY A 120 -15.12 -30.42 34.21
CA GLY A 120 -15.37 -29.30 35.12
C GLY A 120 -16.84 -28.87 35.17
N ARG A 121 -17.34 -28.57 36.37
CA ARG A 121 -18.75 -28.30 36.62
C ARG A 121 -19.29 -27.07 35.87
N ASN A 122 -18.45 -26.05 35.67
CA ASN A 122 -18.83 -24.80 35.01
C ASN A 122 -18.23 -24.63 33.60
N ARG A 123 -17.62 -25.68 33.03
CA ARG A 123 -16.95 -25.65 31.73
C ARG A 123 -17.83 -25.16 30.57
N LYS A 124 -19.11 -25.56 30.52
CA LYS A 124 -20.02 -25.08 29.47
C LYS A 124 -20.25 -23.56 29.54
N LYS A 125 -20.30 -22.98 30.75
CA LYS A 125 -20.43 -21.52 30.94
C LYS A 125 -19.15 -20.79 30.54
N TRP A 126 -17.99 -21.37 30.83
CA TRP A 126 -16.69 -20.84 30.41
C TRP A 126 -16.53 -20.81 28.90
N ASN A 127 -16.89 -21.89 28.21
CA ASN A 127 -16.85 -21.94 26.76
C ASN A 127 -17.73 -20.87 26.11
N VAL A 128 -18.94 -20.66 26.64
CA VAL A 128 -19.83 -19.59 26.18
C VAL A 128 -19.20 -18.20 26.38
N PHE A 129 -18.52 -17.98 27.51
CA PHE A 129 -17.80 -16.73 27.76
C PHE A 129 -16.63 -16.52 26.79
N LEU A 130 -15.78 -17.54 26.58
CA LEU A 130 -14.70 -17.48 25.60
C LEU A 130 -15.24 -17.22 24.18
N LYS A 131 -16.38 -17.82 23.83
CA LYS A 131 -17.01 -17.55 22.55
C LYS A 131 -17.45 -16.10 22.38
N LEU A 132 -18.04 -15.52 23.42
CA LEU A 132 -18.46 -14.12 23.38
C LEU A 132 -17.26 -13.20 23.11
N PHE A 133 -16.10 -13.53 23.68
CA PHE A 133 -14.86 -12.82 23.42
C PHE A 133 -14.38 -12.98 21.97
N ASP A 134 -14.42 -14.18 21.39
CA ASP A 134 -14.06 -14.36 19.96
C ASP A 134 -14.99 -13.58 19.06
N LEU A 135 -16.31 -13.68 19.28
CA LEU A 135 -17.29 -12.98 18.47
C LEU A 135 -17.11 -11.46 18.58
N ALA A 136 -16.68 -10.95 19.74
CA ALA A 136 -16.34 -9.54 19.90
C ALA A 136 -15.12 -9.14 19.05
N MET A 137 -14.05 -9.96 19.06
CA MET A 137 -12.86 -9.74 18.23
C MET A 137 -13.19 -9.84 16.73
N GLU A 138 -13.94 -10.86 16.32
CA GLU A 138 -14.38 -11.02 14.93
C GLU A 138 -15.32 -9.88 14.51
N THR A 139 -16.21 -9.41 15.38
CA THR A 139 -17.05 -8.23 15.11
C THR A 139 -16.19 -6.97 14.93
N ALA A 140 -15.13 -6.80 15.72
CA ALA A 140 -14.18 -5.70 15.55
C ALA A 140 -13.45 -5.80 14.20
N MET A 141 -13.03 -6.99 13.79
CA MET A 141 -12.44 -7.24 12.47
C MET A 141 -13.43 -6.94 11.33
N LEU A 142 -14.69 -7.37 11.45
CA LEU A 142 -15.74 -7.05 10.48
C LEU A 142 -15.94 -5.53 10.35
N ARG A 143 -15.93 -4.82 11.47
CA ARG A 143 -16.00 -3.35 11.48
C ARG A 143 -14.81 -2.72 10.77
N GLN A 144 -13.61 -3.27 10.95
CA GLN A 144 -12.41 -2.80 10.25
C GLN A 144 -12.53 -3.02 8.73
N LEU A 145 -13.01 -4.20 8.29
CA LEU A 145 -13.27 -4.47 6.87
C LEU A 145 -14.31 -3.52 6.26
N LEU A 146 -15.37 -3.20 7.01
CA LEU A 146 -16.36 -2.20 6.60
C LEU A 146 -15.73 -0.80 6.50
N GLN A 147 -14.95 -0.39 7.49
CA GLN A 147 -14.34 0.95 7.56
C GLN A 147 -13.20 1.16 6.55
N SER A 148 -12.43 0.12 6.22
CA SER A 148 -11.34 0.20 5.24
C SER A 148 -11.82 0.19 3.79
N GLY A 149 -13.11 -0.07 3.55
CA GLY A 149 -13.68 -0.18 2.21
C GLY A 149 -13.31 -1.50 1.52
N SER A 150 -13.20 -2.59 2.28
CA SER A 150 -12.98 -3.92 1.71
C SER A 150 -14.09 -4.28 0.70
N PRO A 151 -13.78 -5.04 -0.38
CA PRO A 151 -14.77 -5.47 -1.35
C PRO A 151 -15.97 -6.16 -0.71
N ALA A 152 -17.18 -5.84 -1.18
CA ALA A 152 -18.42 -6.34 -0.61
C ALA A 152 -18.47 -7.88 -0.54
N SER A 153 -17.88 -8.58 -1.51
CA SER A 153 -17.78 -10.05 -1.53
C SER A 153 -17.03 -10.60 -0.31
N LEU A 154 -15.87 -10.04 0.01
CA LEU A 154 -15.08 -10.42 1.18
C LEU A 154 -15.80 -10.06 2.47
N THR A 155 -16.39 -8.86 2.55
CA THR A 155 -17.10 -8.41 3.76
C THR A 155 -18.35 -9.25 4.05
N TYR A 156 -19.17 -9.56 3.04
CA TYR A 156 -20.31 -10.48 3.20
C TYR A 156 -19.85 -11.89 3.56
N GLY A 157 -18.75 -12.37 2.95
CA GLY A 157 -18.15 -13.65 3.29
C GLY A 157 -17.75 -13.72 4.78
N PHE A 158 -17.11 -12.67 5.30
CA PHE A 158 -16.73 -12.58 6.71
C PHE A 158 -17.94 -12.48 7.65
N ALA A 159 -18.95 -11.69 7.29
CA ALA A 159 -20.18 -11.58 8.08
C ALA A 159 -20.96 -12.91 8.12
N GLY A 160 -20.99 -13.65 7.00
CA GLY A 160 -21.54 -14.99 6.94
C GLY A 160 -20.77 -15.97 7.81
N PHE A 161 -19.43 -15.93 7.77
CA PHE A 161 -18.56 -16.70 8.64
C PHE A 161 -18.82 -16.41 10.13
N LEU A 162 -18.85 -15.14 10.53
CA LEU A 162 -19.15 -14.69 11.91
C LEU A 162 -20.53 -15.19 12.37
N SER A 163 -21.52 -15.16 11.47
CA SER A 163 -22.88 -15.63 11.78
C SER A 163 -22.96 -17.15 11.92
N LEU A 164 -22.23 -17.91 11.10
CA LEU A 164 -22.10 -19.37 11.27
C LEU A 164 -21.39 -19.70 12.59
N ASN A 165 -20.41 -18.90 12.97
CA ASN A 165 -19.69 -19.04 14.22
C ASN A 165 -20.64 -18.89 15.43
N ALA A 166 -21.44 -17.82 15.45
CA ALA A 166 -22.46 -17.60 16.48
C ALA A 166 -23.58 -18.66 16.45
N LEU A 167 -24.01 -19.10 15.26
CA LEU A 167 -25.04 -20.15 15.12
C LEU A 167 -24.58 -21.49 15.68
N SER A 168 -23.29 -21.82 15.56
CA SER A 168 -22.72 -23.04 16.15
C SER A 168 -22.97 -23.11 17.66
N CYS A 169 -22.94 -21.96 18.35
CA CYS A 169 -23.23 -21.87 19.78
C CYS A 169 -24.72 -21.98 20.09
N VAL A 170 -25.60 -21.47 19.24
CA VAL A 170 -27.05 -21.68 19.37
C VAL A 170 -27.36 -23.19 19.34
N VAL A 171 -26.81 -23.91 18.37
CA VAL A 171 -26.99 -25.37 18.26
C VAL A 171 -26.42 -26.08 19.48
N ASN A 172 -25.25 -25.67 19.96
CA ASN A 172 -24.64 -26.26 21.14
C ASN A 172 -25.49 -26.07 22.41
N VAL A 173 -25.97 -24.85 22.68
CA VAL A 173 -26.79 -24.54 23.87
C VAL A 173 -28.16 -25.21 23.82
N ILE A 174 -28.79 -25.33 22.64
CA ILE A 174 -30.13 -25.94 22.51
C ILE A 174 -30.05 -27.46 22.62
N THR A 175 -29.10 -28.08 21.94
CA THR A 175 -29.02 -29.55 21.88
C THR A 175 -28.48 -30.14 23.18
N ASP A 176 -27.56 -29.46 23.86
CA ASP A 176 -26.86 -29.89 25.08
C ASP A 176 -26.18 -31.28 24.96
N ARG A 177 -26.12 -31.84 23.75
CA ARG A 177 -25.74 -33.23 23.44
C ARG A 177 -24.28 -33.37 23.03
N PHE A 178 -23.61 -32.27 22.67
CA PHE A 178 -22.23 -32.35 22.19
C PHE A 178 -21.28 -32.74 23.32
N SER A 179 -20.27 -33.54 22.94
CA SER A 179 -19.18 -33.87 23.84
C SER A 179 -18.22 -32.68 23.96
N ALA A 180 -17.47 -32.64 25.05
CA ALA A 180 -16.49 -31.57 25.27
C ALA A 180 -15.46 -31.47 24.12
N LEU A 181 -15.09 -32.60 23.53
CA LEU A 181 -14.19 -32.67 22.38
C LEU A 181 -14.82 -32.05 21.13
N THR A 182 -16.10 -32.35 20.86
CA THR A 182 -16.80 -31.86 19.66
C THR A 182 -16.93 -30.34 19.69
N GLU A 183 -17.31 -29.78 20.84
CA GLU A 183 -17.43 -28.32 21.00
C GLU A 183 -16.10 -27.60 20.79
N ILE A 184 -15.03 -28.06 21.46
CA ILE A 184 -13.69 -27.43 21.35
C ILE A 184 -13.15 -27.56 19.93
N PHE A 185 -13.45 -28.67 19.24
CA PHE A 185 -13.06 -28.86 17.84
C PHE A 185 -13.77 -27.86 16.91
N ILE A 186 -15.09 -27.70 17.05
CA ILE A 186 -15.86 -26.73 16.27
C ILE A 186 -15.31 -25.32 16.48
N ASP A 187 -15.12 -24.92 17.74
CA ASP A 187 -14.56 -23.61 18.10
C ASP A 187 -13.16 -23.40 17.49
N SER A 188 -12.30 -24.42 17.56
CA SER A 188 -10.96 -24.37 16.96
C SER A 188 -10.97 -24.23 15.44
N VAL A 189 -11.98 -24.76 14.74
CA VAL A 189 -12.12 -24.59 13.29
C VAL A 189 -12.47 -23.14 12.95
N PHE A 190 -13.37 -22.52 13.71
CA PHE A 190 -13.68 -21.10 13.50
C PHE A 190 -12.47 -20.20 13.78
N ASP A 191 -11.73 -20.44 14.86
CA ASP A 191 -10.52 -19.64 15.14
C ASP A 191 -9.45 -19.81 14.04
N LEU A 192 -9.28 -21.02 13.50
CA LEU A 192 -8.40 -21.29 12.36
C LEU A 192 -8.85 -20.49 11.13
N CYS A 193 -10.14 -20.50 10.84
CA CYS A 193 -10.70 -19.78 9.71
C CYS A 193 -10.45 -18.27 9.84
N ALA A 194 -10.70 -17.67 11.02
CA ALA A 194 -10.52 -16.25 11.26
C ALA A 194 -9.03 -15.84 11.23
N ALA A 195 -8.15 -16.59 11.89
CA ALA A 195 -6.74 -16.24 12.04
C ALA A 195 -5.89 -16.53 10.80
N VAL A 196 -6.26 -17.54 9.99
CA VAL A 196 -5.42 -18.07 8.91
C VAL A 196 -6.16 -18.09 7.57
N LEU A 197 -7.30 -18.78 7.48
CA LEU A 197 -7.92 -19.04 6.16
C LEU A 197 -8.49 -17.77 5.52
N PHE A 198 -9.18 -16.91 6.28
CA PHE A 198 -9.77 -15.70 5.72
C PHE A 198 -8.71 -14.70 5.22
N PRO A 199 -7.62 -14.43 5.96
CA PRO A 199 -6.48 -13.68 5.44
C PRO A 199 -5.86 -14.27 4.14
N ILE A 200 -5.75 -15.60 4.04
CA ILE A 200 -5.31 -16.27 2.80
C ILE A 200 -6.30 -16.00 1.66
N VAL A 201 -7.61 -16.12 1.92
CA VAL A 201 -8.66 -15.85 0.93
C VAL A 201 -8.58 -14.39 0.44
N THR A 202 -8.27 -13.42 1.30
CA THR A 202 -8.04 -12.03 0.90
C THR A 202 -6.89 -11.91 -0.09
N LEU A 203 -5.75 -12.59 0.13
CA LEU A 203 -4.63 -12.57 -0.83
C LEU A 203 -4.98 -13.27 -2.15
N VAL A 204 -5.73 -14.38 -2.09
CA VAL A 204 -6.22 -15.07 -3.29
C VAL A 204 -7.16 -14.16 -4.08
N TYR A 205 -8.04 -13.42 -3.40
CA TYR A 205 -8.88 -12.42 -4.03
C TYR A 205 -8.03 -11.35 -4.75
N CYS A 206 -7.02 -10.80 -4.07
CA CYS A 206 -6.10 -9.84 -4.67
C CYS A 206 -5.41 -10.39 -5.92
N TYR A 207 -4.94 -11.64 -5.88
CA TYR A 207 -4.26 -12.31 -7.00
C TYR A 207 -5.13 -12.41 -8.26
N TYR A 208 -6.43 -12.65 -8.10
CA TYR A 208 -7.36 -12.80 -9.23
C TYR A 208 -8.03 -11.49 -9.70
N ASN A 209 -7.86 -10.38 -8.96
CA ASN A 209 -8.51 -9.10 -9.26
C ASN A 209 -7.50 -7.99 -9.63
N PHE A 210 -6.27 -8.37 -9.96
CA PHE A 210 -5.28 -7.45 -10.50
C PHE A 210 -4.68 -8.08 -11.76
N ASP A 211 -4.74 -7.33 -12.85
CA ASP A 211 -4.12 -7.71 -14.10
C ASP A 211 -3.11 -6.66 -14.56
N LEU A 212 -2.03 -7.16 -15.16
CA LEU A 212 -0.99 -6.34 -15.79
C LEU A 212 -0.61 -7.04 -17.08
N ASP A 213 -0.80 -6.36 -18.20
CA ASP A 213 -0.42 -6.87 -19.52
C ASP A 213 1.10 -6.87 -19.69
N ARG A 214 1.71 -7.97 -19.21
CA ARG A 214 3.16 -8.17 -19.18
C ARG A 214 3.72 -8.31 -20.60
N GLU A 215 2.98 -8.93 -21.52
CA GLU A 215 3.44 -9.11 -22.89
C GLU A 215 3.55 -7.76 -23.61
N VAL A 216 2.56 -6.89 -23.43
CA VAL A 216 2.61 -5.51 -23.91
C VAL A 216 3.75 -4.77 -23.26
N TYR A 217 3.86 -4.79 -21.94
CA TYR A 217 4.89 -4.04 -21.22
C TYR A 217 6.32 -4.45 -21.62
N LEU A 218 6.58 -5.74 -21.87
CA LEU A 218 7.88 -6.21 -22.35
C LEU A 218 8.28 -5.61 -23.70
N THR A 219 7.31 -5.25 -24.56
CA THR A 219 7.63 -4.54 -25.82
C THR A 219 8.21 -3.15 -25.58
N TYR A 220 7.73 -2.45 -24.54
CA TYR A 220 8.25 -1.12 -24.15
C TYR A 220 9.68 -1.23 -23.65
N LEU A 221 9.98 -2.22 -22.80
CA LEU A 221 11.35 -2.47 -22.32
C LEU A 221 12.30 -2.85 -23.46
N GLU A 222 11.82 -3.55 -24.49
CA GLU A 222 12.63 -3.96 -25.65
C GLU A 222 12.97 -2.78 -26.57
N LYS A 223 12.02 -1.87 -26.81
CA LYS A 223 12.15 -0.84 -27.85
C LYS A 223 12.43 0.56 -27.34
N LEU A 224 11.99 0.91 -26.14
CA LEU A 224 12.21 2.25 -25.60
C LEU A 224 13.51 2.32 -24.79
N PRO A 225 14.23 3.44 -24.89
CA PRO A 225 15.50 3.61 -24.19
C PRO A 225 15.32 3.71 -22.68
N PRO A 226 16.32 3.29 -21.87
CA PRO A 226 16.30 3.45 -20.43
C PRO A 226 16.04 4.91 -20.02
N GLY A 227 15.16 5.12 -19.05
CA GLY A 227 14.76 6.44 -18.57
C GLY A 227 13.56 7.06 -19.29
N SER A 228 12.97 6.37 -20.27
CA SER A 228 11.63 6.68 -20.79
C SER A 228 10.59 6.52 -19.67
N PHE A 229 9.54 7.36 -19.68
CA PHE A 229 8.46 7.30 -18.69
C PHE A 229 7.72 5.96 -18.74
N GLU A 230 7.60 5.41 -19.94
CA GLU A 230 6.96 4.14 -20.27
C GLU A 230 7.75 2.92 -19.72
N HIS A 231 8.91 3.12 -19.09
CA HIS A 231 9.57 2.10 -18.26
C HIS A 231 9.01 2.04 -16.82
N LEU A 232 8.01 2.87 -16.48
CA LEU A 232 7.28 2.78 -15.24
C LEU A 232 6.10 1.82 -15.41
N ALA A 233 6.29 0.54 -15.08
CA ALA A 233 5.29 -0.52 -15.28
C ALA A 233 3.95 -0.19 -14.60
N ARG A 234 3.99 0.42 -13.41
CA ARG A 234 2.79 0.84 -12.67
C ARG A 234 1.85 1.74 -13.47
N SER A 235 2.36 2.53 -14.42
CA SER A 235 1.54 3.41 -15.26
C SER A 235 0.64 2.68 -16.23
N PHE A 236 0.94 1.40 -16.53
CA PHE A 236 0.16 0.54 -17.43
C PHE A 236 -0.89 -0.31 -16.71
N ALA A 237 -0.85 -0.38 -15.39
CA ALA A 237 -1.86 -1.08 -14.60
C ALA A 237 -3.03 -0.14 -14.27
N ASP A 238 -4.23 -0.73 -14.16
CA ASP A 238 -5.42 -0.01 -13.73
C ASP A 238 -5.22 0.52 -12.29
N GLN A 239 -5.34 1.84 -12.12
CA GLN A 239 -5.11 2.48 -10.82
C GLN A 239 -6.16 2.08 -9.78
N SER A 240 -7.35 1.69 -10.21
CA SER A 240 -8.42 1.17 -9.36
C SER A 240 -8.08 -0.21 -8.83
N GLU A 241 -7.55 -1.09 -9.67
CA GLU A 241 -7.09 -2.42 -9.26
C GLU A 241 -5.88 -2.31 -8.31
N ILE A 242 -4.93 -1.41 -8.59
CA ILE A 242 -3.83 -1.11 -7.67
C ILE A 242 -4.37 -0.61 -6.32
N ALA A 243 -5.34 0.30 -6.31
CA ALA A 243 -5.94 0.82 -5.09
C ALA A 243 -6.62 -0.28 -4.28
N LEU A 244 -7.43 -1.13 -4.92
CA LEU A 244 -8.09 -2.27 -4.28
C LEU A 244 -7.09 -3.29 -3.74
N PHE A 245 -6.04 -3.60 -4.48
CA PHE A 245 -4.96 -4.46 -4.01
C PHE A 245 -4.33 -3.88 -2.73
N ARG A 246 -3.94 -2.60 -2.76
CA ARG A 246 -3.26 -1.96 -1.63
C ARG A 246 -4.13 -1.93 -0.37
N VAL A 247 -5.42 -1.60 -0.49
CA VAL A 247 -6.35 -1.59 0.65
C VAL A 247 -6.45 -2.97 1.30
N ASN A 248 -6.63 -4.02 0.49
CA ASN A 248 -6.77 -5.37 1.02
C ASN A 248 -5.44 -5.91 1.56
N PHE A 249 -4.32 -5.61 0.90
CA PHE A 249 -3.00 -6.03 1.35
C PHE A 249 -2.58 -5.34 2.64
N ASP A 250 -2.78 -4.02 2.77
CA ASP A 250 -2.51 -3.28 4.01
C ASP A 250 -3.45 -3.73 5.14
N SER A 251 -4.69 -4.15 4.83
CA SER A 251 -5.58 -4.76 5.83
C SER A 251 -5.07 -6.07 6.41
N LEU A 252 -3.95 -6.63 5.93
CA LEU A 252 -3.30 -7.80 6.53
C LEU A 252 -2.18 -7.44 7.50
N ARG A 253 -1.75 -6.18 7.51
CA ARG A 253 -0.60 -5.69 8.25
C ARG A 253 -1.00 -5.22 9.64
N ILE A 254 -0.01 -5.12 10.52
CA ILE A 254 -0.17 -4.55 11.87
C ILE A 254 0.44 -3.16 11.85
N ASP A 255 -0.41 -2.16 11.67
CA ASP A 255 -0.02 -0.74 11.70
C ASP A 255 -0.55 -0.01 12.96
N SER A 256 -1.57 -0.58 13.61
CA SER A 256 -2.21 -0.03 14.81
C SER A 256 -2.16 -0.97 16.02
N LEU A 257 -2.41 -0.41 17.22
CA LEU A 257 -2.55 -1.19 18.46
C LEU A 257 -3.77 -2.13 18.41
N LEU A 258 -4.84 -1.72 17.72
CA LEU A 258 -6.03 -2.54 17.57
C LEU A 258 -5.72 -3.75 16.68
N ASP A 259 -5.02 -3.55 15.55
CA ASP A 259 -4.56 -4.65 14.68
C ASP A 259 -3.69 -5.64 15.42
N PHE A 260 -2.74 -5.11 16.20
CA PHE A 260 -1.88 -5.93 17.05
C PHE A 260 -2.73 -6.78 18.00
N ALA A 261 -3.64 -6.15 18.74
CA ALA A 261 -4.49 -6.85 19.70
C ALA A 261 -5.34 -7.92 19.02
N LEU A 262 -6.02 -7.60 17.91
CA LEU A 262 -6.91 -8.54 17.22
C LEU A 262 -6.15 -9.73 16.63
N ARG A 263 -5.12 -9.46 15.81
CA ARG A 263 -4.42 -10.52 15.07
C ARG A 263 -3.63 -11.45 15.98
N ILE A 264 -2.93 -10.90 16.98
CA ILE A 264 -2.16 -11.71 17.93
C ILE A 264 -3.12 -12.50 18.82
N SER A 265 -4.19 -11.89 19.34
CA SER A 265 -5.15 -12.60 20.20
C SER A 265 -5.87 -13.71 19.45
N MET A 266 -6.34 -13.48 18.22
CA MET A 266 -7.01 -14.52 17.41
C MET A 266 -6.10 -15.74 17.17
N ASN A 267 -4.83 -15.51 16.82
CA ASN A 267 -3.86 -16.59 16.64
C ASN A 267 -3.56 -17.34 17.94
N LEU A 268 -3.40 -16.63 19.06
CA LEU A 268 -3.16 -17.25 20.36
C LEU A 268 -4.38 -18.07 20.84
N THR A 269 -5.60 -17.57 20.61
CA THR A 269 -6.84 -18.29 20.92
C THR A 269 -6.92 -19.58 20.11
N PHE A 270 -6.66 -19.54 18.79
CA PHE A 270 -6.58 -20.74 17.97
C PHE A 270 -5.54 -21.73 18.52
N CYS A 271 -4.33 -21.25 18.81
CA CYS A 271 -3.25 -22.11 19.34
C CYS A 271 -3.67 -22.81 20.64
N TYR A 272 -4.27 -22.06 21.57
CA TYR A 272 -4.79 -22.60 22.83
C TYR A 272 -5.87 -23.66 22.60
N ARG A 273 -6.88 -23.38 21.76
CA ARG A 273 -7.96 -24.33 21.50
C ARG A 273 -7.48 -25.57 20.76
N PHE A 274 -6.56 -25.42 19.83
CA PHE A 274 -5.98 -26.55 19.10
C PHE A 274 -5.18 -27.48 20.02
N GLU A 275 -4.42 -26.92 20.96
CA GLU A 275 -3.75 -27.71 22.01
C GLU A 275 -4.77 -28.47 22.86
N ARG A 276 -5.89 -27.83 23.22
CA ARG A 276 -6.99 -28.47 23.95
C ARG A 276 -7.65 -29.61 23.17
N VAL A 277 -7.82 -29.47 21.85
CA VAL A 277 -8.28 -30.59 20.99
C VAL A 277 -7.31 -31.76 21.05
N LEU A 278 -6.00 -31.50 20.95
CA LEU A 278 -4.97 -32.54 21.01
C LEU A 278 -5.01 -33.28 22.36
N GLN A 279 -5.06 -32.53 23.47
CA GLN A 279 -5.19 -33.10 24.82
C GLN A 279 -6.47 -33.93 24.96
N ALA A 280 -7.59 -33.45 24.42
CA ALA A 280 -8.87 -34.16 24.44
C ALA A 280 -8.80 -35.49 23.67
N ILE A 281 -8.23 -35.51 22.48
CA ILE A 281 -8.09 -36.73 21.67
C ILE A 281 -7.25 -37.78 22.40
N VAL A 282 -6.13 -37.36 23.01
CA VAL A 282 -5.27 -38.25 23.80
C VAL A 282 -6.02 -38.80 25.01
N TRP A 283 -6.71 -37.93 25.76
CA TRP A 283 -7.53 -38.32 26.90
C TRP A 283 -8.61 -39.35 26.54
N THR A 284 -9.32 -39.12 25.43
CA THR A 284 -10.43 -40.00 25.01
C THR A 284 -9.93 -41.39 24.64
N ARG A 285 -8.86 -41.49 23.84
CA ARG A 285 -8.22 -42.78 23.48
C ARG A 285 -7.75 -43.55 24.71
N HIS A 286 -7.20 -42.85 25.69
CA HIS A 286 -6.71 -43.49 26.91
C HIS A 286 -7.86 -43.98 27.80
N ARG A 287 -8.93 -43.19 27.92
CA ARG A 287 -10.11 -43.57 28.67
C ARG A 287 -10.76 -44.82 28.07
N GLU A 288 -10.83 -44.93 26.74
CA GLU A 288 -11.27 -46.14 26.05
C GLU A 288 -10.38 -47.34 26.35
N LEU A 289 -9.05 -47.17 26.33
CA LEU A 289 -8.08 -48.21 26.70
C LEU A 289 -8.23 -48.68 28.15
N ILE A 290 -8.49 -47.76 29.09
CA ILE A 290 -8.70 -48.07 30.52
C ILE A 290 -10.04 -48.79 30.72
N ILE A 291 -11.12 -48.31 30.09
CA ILE A 291 -12.45 -48.94 30.17
C ILE A 291 -12.42 -50.35 29.57
N HIS A 292 -11.59 -50.59 28.55
CA HIS A 292 -11.38 -51.94 28.03
C HIS A 292 -10.57 -52.85 28.96
N ARG A 293 -9.71 -52.31 29.83
CA ARG A 293 -8.87 -53.09 30.77
C ARG A 293 -9.50 -53.29 32.15
N LEU A 294 -10.36 -52.39 32.61
CA LEU A 294 -11.04 -52.48 33.92
C LEU A 294 -12.53 -52.79 33.69
N ARG A 295 -13.06 -53.86 34.30
CA ARG A 295 -14.51 -54.13 34.35
C ARG A 295 -15.26 -52.86 34.77
N PRO A 296 -16.48 -52.62 34.24
CA PRO A 296 -17.15 -51.32 34.34
C PRO A 296 -17.57 -51.02 35.78
N ALA A 297 -16.65 -50.48 36.59
CA ALA A 297 -17.02 -49.78 37.79
C ALA A 297 -17.82 -48.54 37.36
N LYS A 298 -18.96 -48.31 37.99
CA LYS A 298 -19.83 -47.15 37.75
C LYS A 298 -19.01 -45.85 37.84
N ILE A 299 -18.54 -45.36 36.70
CA ILE A 299 -18.02 -44.00 36.58
C ILE A 299 -19.27 -43.12 36.60
N THR A 300 -19.62 -42.61 37.79
CA THR A 300 -20.60 -41.54 37.93
C THR A 300 -20.07 -40.32 37.20
N ARG A 301 -20.66 -40.00 36.04
CA ARG A 301 -20.40 -38.73 35.36
C ARG A 301 -20.85 -37.60 36.27
N GLU A 302 -19.93 -36.71 36.64
CA GLU A 302 -20.32 -35.45 37.28
C GLU A 302 -21.21 -34.66 36.31
N SER A 303 -22.35 -34.19 36.83
CA SER A 303 -23.33 -33.41 36.07
C SER A 303 -22.78 -32.01 35.82
N GLN A 304 -22.43 -31.70 34.58
CA GLN A 304 -22.06 -30.34 34.17
C GLN A 304 -23.26 -29.41 34.30
N ASN A 305 -23.03 -28.18 34.80
CA ASN A 305 -24.08 -27.17 34.85
C ASN A 305 -24.44 -26.75 33.42
N SER A 306 -25.70 -26.94 33.02
CA SER A 306 -26.19 -26.52 31.72
C SER A 306 -26.19 -24.98 31.61
N VAL A 307 -26.07 -24.52 30.36
CA VAL A 307 -26.15 -23.11 30.04
C VAL A 307 -27.64 -22.71 30.00
N PRO A 308 -28.04 -21.58 30.59
CA PRO A 308 -29.42 -21.10 30.47
C PRO A 308 -29.84 -20.96 29.00
N LYS A 309 -30.96 -21.59 28.61
CA LYS A 309 -31.43 -21.58 27.21
C LYS A 309 -31.68 -20.17 26.67
N GLY A 310 -32.00 -19.20 27.52
CA GLY A 310 -32.14 -17.79 27.14
C GLY A 310 -30.89 -17.19 26.50
N ILE A 311 -29.70 -17.72 26.79
CA ILE A 311 -28.45 -17.28 26.17
C ILE A 311 -28.42 -17.60 24.67
N SER A 312 -29.11 -18.65 24.21
CA SER A 312 -29.22 -18.96 22.78
C SER A 312 -29.90 -17.83 21.99
N ALA A 313 -30.84 -17.10 22.60
CA ALA A 313 -31.48 -15.95 21.99
C ALA A 313 -30.49 -14.79 21.77
N VAL A 314 -29.50 -14.63 22.65
CA VAL A 314 -28.43 -13.62 22.50
C VAL A 314 -27.59 -13.91 21.26
N PHE A 315 -27.13 -15.16 21.08
CA PHE A 315 -26.38 -15.54 19.88
C PHE A 315 -27.22 -15.44 18.60
N GLY A 316 -28.50 -15.81 18.65
CA GLY A 316 -29.43 -15.61 17.52
C GLY A 316 -29.59 -14.12 17.17
N ALA A 317 -29.69 -13.25 18.17
CA ALA A 317 -29.75 -11.80 17.97
C ALA A 317 -28.44 -11.25 17.38
N ILE A 318 -27.27 -11.76 17.79
CA ILE A 318 -25.97 -11.42 17.20
C ILE A 318 -25.95 -11.76 15.71
N CYS A 319 -26.37 -12.97 15.29
CA CYS A 319 -26.41 -13.34 13.88
C CYS A 319 -27.27 -12.37 13.06
N PHE A 320 -28.47 -12.05 13.55
CA PHE A 320 -29.37 -11.13 12.87
C PHE A 320 -28.78 -9.71 12.80
N ALA A 321 -28.21 -9.22 13.91
CA ALA A 321 -27.58 -7.90 13.96
C ALA A 321 -26.39 -7.79 13.01
N VAL A 322 -25.52 -8.81 12.94
CA VAL A 322 -24.35 -8.86 12.04
C VAL A 322 -24.78 -8.77 10.58
N PHE A 323 -25.73 -9.61 10.15
CA PHE A 323 -26.22 -9.56 8.77
C PHE A 323 -26.94 -8.25 8.45
N LEU A 324 -27.83 -7.80 9.32
CA LEU A 324 -28.59 -6.57 9.11
C LEU A 324 -27.65 -5.36 9.00
N SER A 325 -26.73 -5.22 9.95
CA SER A 325 -25.77 -4.11 9.96
C SER A 325 -24.82 -4.14 8.78
N THR A 326 -24.28 -5.30 8.42
CA THR A 326 -23.41 -5.46 7.24
C THR A 326 -24.16 -5.14 5.96
N HIS A 327 -25.35 -5.70 5.79
CA HIS A 327 -26.15 -5.50 4.59
C HIS A 327 -26.56 -4.04 4.43
N LYS A 328 -27.06 -3.41 5.51
CA LYS A 328 -27.40 -1.98 5.47
C LYS A 328 -26.18 -1.11 5.23
N ALA A 329 -25.06 -1.37 5.91
CA ALA A 329 -23.85 -0.59 5.70
C ALA A 329 -23.36 -0.61 4.25
N ILE A 330 -23.36 -1.79 3.61
CA ILE A 330 -22.93 -1.93 2.22
C ILE A 330 -23.98 -1.34 1.27
N ALA A 331 -25.26 -1.62 1.48
CA ALA A 331 -26.33 -1.16 0.59
C ALA A 331 -26.47 0.36 0.58
N ASP A 332 -26.49 0.98 1.77
CA ASP A 332 -26.65 2.43 1.93
C ASP A 332 -25.43 3.16 1.35
N SER A 333 -24.21 2.75 1.72
CA SER A 333 -22.98 3.37 1.17
C SER A 333 -22.84 3.19 -0.34
N LYS A 334 -23.22 2.02 -0.89
CA LYS A 334 -23.25 1.80 -2.33
C LYS A 334 -24.25 2.73 -3.03
N ALA A 335 -25.42 2.96 -2.44
CA ALA A 335 -26.42 3.85 -3.01
C ALA A 335 -25.94 5.31 -3.03
N LEU A 336 -25.30 5.77 -1.94
CA LEU A 336 -24.74 7.12 -1.83
C LEU A 336 -23.59 7.37 -2.81
N CYS A 337 -22.71 6.39 -3.00
CA CYS A 337 -21.53 6.53 -3.84
C CYS A 337 -21.78 6.17 -5.31
N ALA A 338 -22.92 5.55 -5.66
CA ALA A 338 -23.27 5.20 -7.04
C ALA A 338 -23.23 6.39 -8.04
N PRO A 339 -23.58 7.63 -7.67
CA PRO A 339 -23.45 8.80 -8.55
C PRO A 339 -21.99 9.24 -8.81
N HIS A 340 -21.03 8.69 -8.06
CA HIS A 340 -19.62 9.10 -8.06
C HIS A 340 -18.70 7.91 -8.37
N PRO A 341 -18.65 7.43 -9.62
CA PRO A 341 -17.81 6.30 -10.01
C PRO A 341 -16.32 6.54 -9.78
N GLU A 342 -15.88 7.80 -9.71
CA GLU A 342 -14.50 8.20 -9.39
C GLU A 342 -14.13 7.87 -7.93
N CYS A 343 -15.11 7.65 -7.06
CA CYS A 343 -14.86 7.11 -5.73
C CYS A 343 -14.71 5.58 -5.79
N VAL A 344 -13.50 5.14 -6.14
CA VAL A 344 -13.19 3.72 -6.36
C VAL A 344 -13.27 2.90 -5.07
N VAL A 345 -12.87 3.49 -3.93
CA VAL A 345 -12.95 2.85 -2.62
C VAL A 345 -13.64 3.77 -1.64
N TYR A 346 -14.64 3.26 -0.94
CA TYR A 346 -15.41 3.98 0.07
C TYR A 346 -15.67 3.09 1.29
N ALA A 347 -15.81 3.71 2.46
CA ALA A 347 -16.14 2.98 3.69
C ALA A 347 -17.61 2.55 3.68
N HIS A 348 -17.89 1.34 4.16
CA HIS A 348 -19.25 0.85 4.32
C HIS A 348 -19.81 1.28 5.68
N ARG A 349 -20.77 2.20 5.66
CA ARG A 349 -21.43 2.76 6.84
C ARG A 349 -22.93 2.57 6.73
N TRP A 350 -23.53 2.09 7.81
CA TRP A 350 -24.98 2.07 7.94
C TRP A 350 -25.42 3.46 8.32
N GLU A 351 -26.06 4.14 7.37
CA GLU A 351 -26.39 5.54 7.51
C GLU A 351 -27.76 5.74 8.18
N THR A 352 -27.83 6.75 9.05
CA THR A 352 -29.08 7.25 9.63
C THR A 352 -29.26 8.76 9.42
N ASN A 353 -28.25 9.54 8.99
CA ASN A 353 -28.33 11.01 8.85
C ASN A 353 -27.29 11.70 7.92
N ASP A 354 -26.15 11.10 7.56
CA ASP A 354 -25.20 11.74 6.62
C ASP A 354 -25.76 11.64 5.19
N GLU A 355 -25.45 12.59 4.30
CA GLU A 355 -25.86 12.54 2.87
C GLU A 355 -24.65 12.45 1.93
N GLN A 356 -23.45 12.28 2.48
CA GLN A 356 -22.19 12.37 1.76
C GLN A 356 -21.57 10.99 1.56
N CYS A 357 -21.17 10.67 0.32
CA CYS A 357 -20.44 9.45 0.02
C CYS A 357 -19.18 9.36 0.89
N PRO A 358 -19.01 8.30 1.71
CA PRO A 358 -17.86 8.13 2.61
C PRO A 358 -16.60 7.66 1.85
N CYS A 359 -16.14 8.50 0.93
CA CYS A 359 -15.06 8.16 0.00
C CYS A 359 -13.69 8.07 0.69
N LEU A 360 -12.93 7.01 0.38
CA LEU A 360 -11.57 6.77 0.88
C LEU A 360 -10.52 7.00 -0.21
N ILE A 361 -10.79 6.62 -1.45
CA ILE A 361 -9.86 6.75 -2.58
C ILE A 361 -10.63 7.33 -3.78
N LEU A 362 -10.22 8.52 -4.22
CA LEU A 362 -10.75 9.21 -5.39
C LEU A 362 -9.76 9.09 -6.54
N ILE A 363 -10.20 8.54 -7.67
CA ILE A 363 -9.44 8.43 -8.92
C ILE A 363 -10.30 9.02 -10.04
N ASP A 364 -9.98 10.24 -10.48
CA ASP A 364 -10.58 10.87 -11.67
C ASP A 364 -9.49 11.11 -12.71
N ILE A 365 -9.31 10.12 -13.59
CA ILE A 365 -8.21 10.08 -14.56
C ILE A 365 -8.75 9.98 -15.99
N ASP A 366 -8.05 10.64 -16.90
CA ASP A 366 -8.10 10.35 -18.33
C ASP A 366 -6.66 10.22 -18.80
N THR A 367 -6.28 9.04 -19.29
CA THR A 367 -4.92 8.74 -19.68
C THR A 367 -4.67 8.98 -21.17
N GLU A 368 -5.72 9.17 -21.97
CA GLU A 368 -5.65 9.23 -23.43
C GLU A 368 -6.53 10.34 -24.04
N PRO A 369 -6.34 11.63 -23.70
CA PRO A 369 -7.03 12.70 -24.40
C PRO A 369 -6.73 12.65 -25.90
N LYS A 370 -7.73 12.86 -26.77
CA LYS A 370 -7.59 12.61 -28.21
C LYS A 370 -7.56 13.87 -29.05
N THR A 371 -8.23 14.93 -28.58
CA THR A 371 -8.41 16.16 -29.35
C THR A 371 -7.81 17.38 -28.67
N TYR A 372 -7.50 18.41 -29.47
CA TYR A 372 -6.99 19.67 -28.93
C TYR A 372 -8.00 20.36 -28.01
N GLN A 373 -9.29 20.21 -28.30
CA GLN A 373 -10.36 20.80 -27.51
C GLN A 373 -10.49 20.14 -26.15
N GLU A 374 -10.45 18.81 -26.08
CA GLU A 374 -10.39 18.04 -24.83
C GLU A 374 -9.13 18.39 -24.03
N TRP A 375 -7.99 18.48 -24.72
CA TRP A 375 -6.74 18.88 -24.08
C TRP A 375 -6.86 20.27 -23.48
N LEU A 376 -7.29 21.30 -24.21
CA LEU A 376 -7.38 22.66 -23.67
C LEU A 376 -8.44 22.84 -22.60
N ASN A 377 -9.61 22.22 -22.78
CA ASN A 377 -10.77 22.37 -21.90
C ASN A 377 -11.12 21.02 -21.25
N PRO A 378 -10.26 20.50 -20.35
CA PRO A 378 -10.54 19.24 -19.67
C PRO A 378 -11.70 19.44 -18.69
N VAL A 379 -12.36 18.33 -18.32
CA VAL A 379 -13.46 18.35 -17.35
C VAL A 379 -12.99 18.95 -16.02
N ASP A 380 -13.77 19.88 -15.46
CA ASP A 380 -13.51 20.47 -14.15
C ASP A 380 -13.82 19.46 -13.04
N ALA A 381 -12.82 19.19 -12.21
CA ALA A 381 -12.92 18.25 -11.10
C ALA A 381 -13.25 18.93 -9.75
N TYR A 382 -13.30 20.27 -9.68
CA TYR A 382 -13.42 21.00 -8.42
C TYR A 382 -14.64 20.57 -7.59
N GLU A 383 -15.84 20.62 -8.16
CA GLU A 383 -17.07 20.25 -7.43
C GLU A 383 -17.11 18.75 -7.07
N LYS A 384 -16.51 17.87 -7.89
CA LYS A 384 -16.41 16.44 -7.57
C LYS A 384 -15.49 16.22 -6.37
N VAL A 385 -14.28 16.78 -6.40
CA VAL A 385 -13.30 16.67 -5.32
C VAL A 385 -13.86 17.28 -4.03
N LYS A 386 -14.51 18.44 -4.12
CA LYS A 386 -15.20 19.09 -3.01
C LYS A 386 -16.26 18.19 -2.38
N THR A 387 -17.13 17.60 -3.20
CA THR A 387 -18.22 16.72 -2.73
C THR A 387 -17.68 15.47 -2.06
N LEU A 388 -16.72 14.79 -2.70
CA LEU A 388 -16.14 13.53 -2.19
C LEU A 388 -15.20 13.74 -1.00
N ALA A 389 -14.57 14.92 -0.87
CA ALA A 389 -13.82 15.31 0.32
C ALA A 389 -14.74 15.74 1.48
N GLY A 390 -16.03 15.98 1.24
CA GLY A 390 -16.97 16.51 2.22
C GLY A 390 -17.01 15.72 3.52
N ALA A 391 -16.98 14.39 3.42
CA ALA A 391 -17.00 13.45 4.55
C ALA A 391 -15.70 13.45 5.38
N GLY A 392 -14.60 14.00 4.84
CA GLY A 392 -13.31 14.08 5.52
C GLY A 392 -12.57 12.74 5.65
N LEU A 393 -12.87 11.74 4.80
CA LEU A 393 -12.33 10.39 4.89
C LEU A 393 -11.29 10.04 3.81
N LEU A 394 -11.01 10.95 2.88
CA LEU A 394 -10.08 10.64 1.79
C LEU A 394 -8.68 10.33 2.32
N THR A 395 -8.13 9.22 1.83
CA THR A 395 -6.78 8.73 2.09
C THR A 395 -5.88 8.85 0.85
N SER A 396 -6.47 8.87 -0.35
CA SER A 396 -5.76 9.08 -1.61
C SER A 396 -6.60 9.88 -2.60
N LEU A 397 -5.96 10.84 -3.28
CA LEU A 397 -6.51 11.66 -4.33
C LEU A 397 -5.63 11.56 -5.58
N GLN A 398 -6.18 11.00 -6.66
CA GLN A 398 -5.52 10.91 -7.98
C GLN A 398 -6.37 11.63 -9.03
N VAL A 399 -5.79 12.65 -9.65
CA VAL A 399 -6.46 13.46 -10.68
C VAL A 399 -5.51 13.64 -11.86
N ILE A 400 -5.88 13.12 -13.03
CA ILE A 400 -5.05 13.17 -14.24
C ILE A 400 -5.89 13.70 -15.39
N ASN A 401 -5.39 14.71 -16.12
CA ASN A 401 -6.10 15.35 -17.24
C ASN A 401 -7.52 15.84 -16.88
N ARG A 402 -7.65 16.45 -15.71
CA ARG A 402 -8.85 17.18 -15.26
C ARG A 402 -8.44 18.56 -14.78
N GLN A 403 -9.28 19.56 -14.96
CA GLN A 403 -8.98 20.89 -14.41
C GLN A 403 -9.20 20.88 -12.89
N LEU A 404 -8.19 21.30 -12.13
CA LEU A 404 -8.30 21.58 -10.70
C LEU A 404 -7.38 22.75 -10.34
N LEU A 405 -7.83 23.98 -10.61
CA LEU A 405 -7.01 25.18 -10.48
C LEU A 405 -6.59 25.46 -9.03
N THR A 406 -7.48 25.17 -8.09
CA THR A 406 -7.28 25.33 -6.64
C THR A 406 -7.83 24.12 -5.90
N TRP A 407 -7.27 23.82 -4.73
CA TRP A 407 -7.77 22.73 -3.91
C TRP A 407 -8.97 23.20 -3.08
N PRO A 408 -10.10 22.46 -3.06
CA PRO A 408 -11.25 22.81 -2.23
C PRO A 408 -10.94 22.72 -0.74
N ASP A 409 -11.53 23.59 0.07
CA ASP A 409 -11.27 23.66 1.52
C ASP A 409 -11.73 22.39 2.27
N GLU A 410 -12.66 21.63 1.71
CA GLU A 410 -13.13 20.36 2.25
C GLU A 410 -12.01 19.32 2.36
N LEU A 411 -10.99 19.38 1.50
CA LEU A 411 -9.81 18.51 1.61
C LEU A 411 -9.07 18.72 2.93
N ARG A 412 -9.14 19.90 3.56
CA ARG A 412 -8.56 20.17 4.89
C ARG A 412 -9.16 19.28 5.98
N LYS A 413 -10.38 18.77 5.79
CA LYS A 413 -11.04 17.82 6.72
C LYS A 413 -10.44 16.42 6.65
N CYS A 414 -9.80 16.06 5.54
CA CYS A 414 -9.26 14.73 5.30
C CYS A 414 -7.94 14.52 6.05
N ARG A 415 -8.01 14.35 7.37
CA ARG A 415 -6.81 14.25 8.24
C ARG A 415 -5.95 13.03 7.96
N ASP A 416 -6.54 11.98 7.42
CA ASP A 416 -5.88 10.71 7.07
C ASP A 416 -5.39 10.65 5.62
N LEU A 417 -5.36 11.80 4.91
CA LEU A 417 -4.90 11.87 3.52
C LEU A 417 -3.39 11.57 3.42
N LYS A 418 -3.04 10.49 2.71
CA LYS A 418 -1.67 9.97 2.54
C LYS A 418 -1.06 10.30 1.18
N VAL A 419 -1.86 10.33 0.11
CA VAL A 419 -1.36 10.47 -1.26
C VAL A 419 -2.14 11.54 -2.01
N ILE A 420 -1.41 12.49 -2.59
CA ILE A 420 -1.92 13.43 -3.60
C ILE A 420 -1.12 13.24 -4.89
N GLN A 421 -1.82 12.87 -5.96
CA GLN A 421 -1.27 12.77 -7.30
C GLN A 421 -2.12 13.61 -8.25
N MET A 422 -1.52 14.66 -8.81
CA MET A 422 -2.18 15.57 -9.74
C MET A 422 -1.29 15.73 -10.96
N ILE A 423 -1.74 15.26 -12.12
CA ILE A 423 -0.98 15.34 -13.37
C ILE A 423 -1.81 16.07 -14.41
N TYR A 424 -1.24 17.11 -15.02
CA TYR A 424 -1.88 17.93 -16.04
C TYR A 424 -3.15 18.66 -15.57
N THR A 425 -3.22 18.97 -14.27
CA THR A 425 -4.42 19.56 -13.66
C THR A 425 -4.50 21.08 -13.75
N SER A 426 -3.42 21.72 -14.21
CA SER A 426 -3.28 23.18 -14.27
C SER A 426 -3.44 23.86 -12.90
N THR A 427 -3.16 23.15 -11.81
CA THR A 427 -3.18 23.68 -10.44
C THR A 427 -2.29 24.92 -10.36
N GLN A 428 -2.86 26.03 -9.88
CA GLN A 428 -2.15 27.31 -9.77
C GLN A 428 -1.69 27.60 -8.34
N HIS A 429 -2.43 27.09 -7.36
CA HIS A 429 -2.17 27.34 -5.94
C HIS A 429 -2.32 26.07 -5.11
N ILE A 430 -1.32 25.78 -4.29
CA ILE A 430 -1.43 24.83 -3.18
C ILE A 430 -1.75 25.64 -1.92
N PRO A 431 -2.88 25.39 -1.23
CA PRO A 431 -3.25 26.17 -0.05
C PRO A 431 -2.24 25.99 1.10
N SER A 432 -2.00 27.04 1.87
CA SER A 432 -1.08 27.00 3.03
C SER A 432 -1.54 26.06 4.14
N TRP A 433 -2.84 25.75 4.23
CA TRP A 433 -3.37 24.77 5.17
C TRP A 433 -2.93 23.33 4.86
N THR A 434 -2.29 23.06 3.72
CA THR A 434 -1.75 21.73 3.35
C THR A 434 -0.83 21.18 4.43
N LYS A 435 -0.08 22.04 5.12
CA LYS A 435 0.77 21.66 6.28
C LYS A 435 0.00 21.00 7.42
N GLU A 436 -1.33 21.06 7.45
CA GLU A 436 -2.15 20.39 8.47
C GLU A 436 -2.41 18.91 8.19
N LEU A 437 -2.07 18.42 6.98
CA LEU A 437 -2.25 17.03 6.57
C LEU A 437 -1.08 16.17 7.07
N LYS A 438 -1.07 15.87 8.38
CA LYS A 438 0.06 15.21 9.05
C LYS A 438 0.37 13.80 8.56
N CYS A 439 -0.60 13.12 7.99
CA CYS A 439 -0.49 11.77 7.44
C CYS A 439 -0.03 11.74 5.98
N LEU A 440 0.24 12.89 5.37
CA LEU A 440 0.61 12.96 3.96
C LEU A 440 2.00 12.39 3.73
N GLU A 441 2.09 11.36 2.88
CA GLU A 441 3.29 10.59 2.58
C GLU A 441 3.88 10.93 1.21
N THR A 442 3.03 11.25 0.23
CA THR A 442 3.42 11.55 -1.15
C THR A 442 2.66 12.75 -1.72
N ILE A 443 3.41 13.68 -2.31
CA ILE A 443 2.87 14.77 -3.14
C ILE A 443 3.52 14.69 -4.51
N GLN A 444 2.71 14.42 -5.54
CA GLN A 444 3.09 14.51 -6.94
C GLN A 444 2.19 15.55 -7.62
N VAL A 445 2.78 16.65 -8.06
CA VAL A 445 2.09 17.68 -8.84
C VAL A 445 2.86 17.93 -10.12
N GLU A 446 2.22 17.67 -11.25
CA GLU A 446 2.77 17.91 -12.58
C GLU A 446 1.89 18.91 -13.31
N GLY A 447 2.49 20.02 -13.71
CA GLY A 447 1.86 21.02 -14.54
C GLY A 447 1.61 20.52 -15.96
N LYS A 448 0.92 21.33 -16.74
CA LYS A 448 0.56 21.08 -18.14
C LYS A 448 1.21 22.11 -19.04
N TYR A 449 1.80 21.67 -20.15
CA TYR A 449 2.50 22.57 -21.07
C TYR A 449 1.54 23.61 -21.65
N GLY A 450 2.00 24.86 -21.77
CA GLY A 450 1.19 25.98 -22.24
C GLY A 450 0.23 26.59 -21.21
N ASN A 451 0.12 26.00 -20.02
CA ASN A 451 -0.72 26.50 -18.93
C ASN A 451 0.14 27.20 -17.85
N PRO A 452 -0.43 28.14 -17.07
CA PRO A 452 0.32 28.87 -16.05
C PRO A 452 0.90 27.96 -14.96
N ASN A 453 0.21 26.84 -14.66
CA ASN A 453 0.55 25.89 -13.60
C ASN A 453 0.80 26.61 -12.25
N LEU A 454 1.55 26.00 -11.33
CA LEU A 454 1.82 26.59 -10.03
C LEU A 454 2.52 27.93 -10.21
N LEU A 455 1.91 28.99 -9.66
CA LEU A 455 2.45 30.36 -9.70
C LEU A 455 3.55 30.59 -8.65
N GLY A 456 3.71 29.64 -7.73
CA GLY A 456 4.69 29.65 -6.64
C GLY A 456 4.28 28.66 -5.55
N LEU A 457 5.15 28.48 -4.56
CA LEU A 457 4.89 27.65 -3.38
C LEU A 457 4.88 28.54 -2.13
N PRO A 458 3.87 28.44 -1.24
CA PRO A 458 3.91 29.13 0.04
C PRO A 458 5.10 28.66 0.88
N ASP A 459 5.78 29.58 1.57
CA ASP A 459 7.00 29.29 2.34
C ASP A 459 6.76 28.30 3.50
N ASP A 460 5.52 28.17 3.97
CA ASP A 460 5.12 27.29 5.08
C ASP A 460 4.36 26.03 4.66
N VAL A 461 4.19 25.79 3.34
CA VAL A 461 3.32 24.71 2.83
C VAL A 461 3.77 23.30 3.26
N ILE A 462 5.06 23.12 3.50
CA ILE A 462 5.67 21.87 3.98
C ILE A 462 6.33 22.01 5.36
N SER A 463 5.97 23.04 6.14
CA SER A 463 6.66 23.32 7.41
C SER A 463 6.40 22.31 8.53
N ASP A 464 5.39 21.45 8.39
CA ASP A 464 5.00 20.48 9.42
C ASP A 464 4.29 19.26 8.80
N LEU A 465 5.05 18.50 7.99
CA LEU A 465 4.59 17.29 7.30
C LEU A 465 5.50 16.11 7.68
N PRO A 466 5.39 15.58 8.91
CA PRO A 466 6.36 14.65 9.46
C PRO A 466 6.38 13.29 8.75
N GLN A 467 5.32 12.89 8.06
CA GLN A 467 5.24 11.61 7.34
C GLN A 467 5.61 11.71 5.85
N LEU A 468 5.87 12.92 5.34
CA LEU A 468 6.12 13.13 3.93
C LEU A 468 7.46 12.50 3.53
N SER A 469 7.39 11.61 2.54
CA SER A 469 8.50 10.78 2.08
C SER A 469 8.89 11.06 0.62
N MET A 470 7.94 11.51 -0.21
CA MET A 470 8.16 11.77 -1.63
C MET A 470 7.56 13.11 -2.04
N ILE A 471 8.38 13.94 -2.68
CA ILE A 471 7.96 15.15 -3.38
C ILE A 471 8.37 15.02 -4.84
N HIS A 472 7.40 15.05 -5.74
CA HIS A 472 7.61 15.20 -7.17
C HIS A 472 6.91 16.45 -7.69
N LEU A 473 7.68 17.37 -8.26
CA LEU A 473 7.17 18.58 -8.90
C LEU A 473 7.69 18.64 -10.33
N SER A 474 6.78 18.74 -11.30
CA SER A 474 7.17 18.84 -12.69
C SER A 474 6.39 19.88 -13.50
N LEU A 475 7.04 20.48 -14.50
CA LEU A 475 6.43 21.39 -15.47
C LEU A 475 5.83 22.65 -14.80
N HIS A 476 6.64 23.30 -13.96
CA HIS A 476 6.27 24.49 -13.20
C HIS A 476 7.26 25.63 -13.44
N GLU A 477 6.99 26.44 -14.47
CA GLU A 477 7.93 27.48 -14.92
C GLU A 477 8.01 28.70 -13.99
N ASN A 478 7.00 28.93 -13.14
CA ASN A 478 6.95 30.08 -12.24
C ASN A 478 7.55 29.81 -10.85
N ILE A 479 7.94 28.57 -10.55
CA ILE A 479 8.60 28.25 -9.28
C ILE A 479 10.06 28.68 -9.35
N ASP A 480 10.42 29.67 -8.52
CA ASP A 480 11.77 30.22 -8.37
C ASP A 480 12.48 29.75 -7.08
N ARG A 481 11.71 29.24 -6.11
CA ARG A 481 12.20 28.72 -4.83
C ARG A 481 11.41 27.50 -4.35
N ILE A 482 12.12 26.58 -3.71
CA ILE A 482 11.51 25.47 -2.95
C ILE A 482 11.49 25.88 -1.46
N PRO A 483 10.36 25.71 -0.75
CA PRO A 483 10.26 26.03 0.67
C PRO A 483 11.28 25.27 1.54
N PRO A 484 11.62 25.75 2.74
CA PRO A 484 12.54 25.07 3.65
C PRO A 484 12.11 23.64 3.97
N LEU A 485 13.06 22.70 3.97
CA LEU A 485 12.81 21.28 4.21
C LEU A 485 12.81 20.90 5.71
N SER A 486 12.76 21.88 6.62
CA SER A 486 12.81 21.65 8.08
C SER A 486 11.61 20.90 8.64
N GLY A 487 10.47 20.95 7.94
CA GLY A 487 9.22 20.28 8.34
C GLY A 487 9.02 18.86 7.83
N VAL A 488 10.00 18.29 7.10
CA VAL A 488 9.87 17.00 6.38
C VAL A 488 11.01 16.02 6.72
N PRO A 489 11.23 15.67 8.00
CA PRO A 489 12.39 14.88 8.45
C PRO A 489 12.46 13.46 7.89
N ASN A 490 11.36 12.94 7.34
CA ASN A 490 11.27 11.62 6.75
C ASN A 490 11.32 11.60 5.21
N LEU A 491 11.68 12.73 4.58
CA LEU A 491 11.80 12.82 3.13
C LEU A 491 12.87 11.85 2.60
N GLN A 492 12.47 10.98 1.68
CA GLN A 492 13.31 9.94 1.05
C GLN A 492 13.56 10.23 -0.43
N SER A 493 12.62 10.89 -1.12
CA SER A 493 12.74 11.22 -2.53
C SER A 493 12.32 12.66 -2.83
N LEU A 494 13.21 13.39 -3.52
CA LEU A 494 12.95 14.70 -4.09
C LEU A 494 13.23 14.65 -5.59
N SER A 495 12.19 14.88 -6.39
CA SER A 495 12.29 14.87 -7.84
C SER A 495 11.70 16.15 -8.41
N LEU A 496 12.54 16.91 -9.12
CA LEU A 496 12.18 18.18 -9.75
C LEU A 496 12.47 18.09 -11.24
N ALA A 497 11.47 18.37 -12.07
CA ALA A 497 11.61 18.25 -13.52
C ALA A 497 10.96 19.42 -14.26
N TRP A 498 11.67 20.12 -15.15
CA TRP A 498 11.11 21.29 -15.87
C TRP A 498 10.65 22.39 -14.90
N ILE A 499 11.60 22.93 -14.14
CA ILE A 499 11.40 24.12 -13.31
C ILE A 499 12.46 25.13 -13.74
N THR A 500 12.03 26.14 -14.48
CA THR A 500 12.92 26.94 -15.33
C THR A 500 13.49 28.18 -14.64
N GLN A 501 12.96 28.58 -13.49
CA GLN A 501 13.41 29.74 -12.71
C GLN A 501 14.16 29.39 -11.43
N LEU A 502 14.19 28.11 -11.04
CA LEU A 502 14.86 27.66 -9.82
C LEU A 502 16.38 27.74 -9.97
N ARG A 503 17.04 28.48 -9.07
CA ARG A 503 18.50 28.70 -9.09
C ARG A 503 19.29 27.87 -8.08
N THR A 504 18.68 27.51 -6.96
CA THR A 504 19.29 26.74 -5.87
C THR A 504 18.22 25.96 -5.10
N LEU A 505 18.63 24.94 -4.37
CA LEU A 505 17.78 24.23 -3.40
C LEU A 505 18.02 24.74 -1.96
N PRO A 506 17.02 24.57 -1.06
CA PRO A 506 17.18 24.81 0.38
C PRO A 506 18.13 23.79 1.03
N SER A 507 18.65 24.12 2.23
CA SER A 507 19.57 23.26 2.99
C SER A 507 19.03 21.85 3.22
N PHE A 508 19.93 20.85 3.13
CA PHE A 508 19.63 19.44 3.35
C PHE A 508 19.81 18.98 4.81
N GLU A 509 20.19 19.86 5.74
CA GLU A 509 20.47 19.51 7.15
C GLU A 509 19.33 18.75 7.86
N HIS A 510 18.08 19.03 7.48
CA HIS A 510 16.90 18.47 8.12
C HIS A 510 16.32 17.25 7.39
N VAL A 511 16.96 16.78 6.31
CA VAL A 511 16.50 15.64 5.50
C VAL A 511 17.59 14.55 5.33
N PRO A 512 18.17 14.02 6.43
CA PRO A 512 19.27 13.05 6.36
C PRO A 512 18.87 11.69 5.74
N LYS A 513 17.56 11.43 5.63
CA LYS A 513 16.99 10.20 5.04
C LYS A 513 16.81 10.28 3.52
N LEU A 514 17.11 11.42 2.89
CA LEU A 514 16.95 11.59 1.45
C LEU A 514 17.87 10.62 0.70
N GLY A 515 17.26 9.64 0.04
CA GLY A 515 17.94 8.58 -0.69
C GLY A 515 17.96 8.80 -2.21
N ARG A 516 16.99 9.57 -2.73
CA ARG A 516 16.82 9.82 -4.17
C ARG A 516 16.67 11.31 -4.45
N LEU A 517 17.59 11.86 -5.25
CA LEU A 517 17.55 13.23 -5.74
C LEU A 517 17.60 13.23 -7.28
N ILE A 518 16.52 13.67 -7.92
CA ILE A 518 16.43 13.76 -9.39
C ILE A 518 16.17 15.19 -9.80
N LEU A 519 17.06 15.73 -10.64
CA LEU A 519 17.00 17.07 -11.18
C LEU A 519 17.04 16.98 -12.70
N SER A 520 15.90 17.18 -13.35
CA SER A 520 15.78 17.05 -14.81
C SER A 520 15.34 18.36 -15.43
N LEU A 521 16.12 18.90 -16.36
CA LEU A 521 15.81 20.15 -17.07
C LEU A 521 15.46 21.30 -16.11
N LEU A 522 16.47 21.71 -15.35
CA LEU A 522 16.42 22.89 -14.48
C LEU A 522 17.40 23.91 -15.06
N PRO A 523 17.08 24.56 -16.19
CA PRO A 523 18.07 25.27 -16.97
C PRO A 523 18.70 26.43 -16.17
N SER A 524 17.96 27.12 -15.29
CA SER A 524 18.51 28.22 -14.47
C SER A 524 19.23 27.79 -13.19
N MET A 525 19.36 26.49 -12.91
CA MET A 525 19.91 26.00 -11.66
C MET A 525 21.43 26.20 -11.62
N GLU A 526 21.90 27.03 -10.71
CA GLU A 526 23.30 27.50 -10.65
C GLU A 526 24.16 26.66 -9.72
N GLN A 527 23.61 26.20 -8.59
CA GLN A 527 24.36 25.45 -7.59
C GLN A 527 23.44 24.59 -6.71
N LEU A 528 24.01 23.54 -6.12
CA LEU A 528 23.37 22.79 -5.03
C LEU A 528 23.94 23.21 -3.67
N PRO A 529 23.13 23.16 -2.59
CA PRO A 529 23.60 23.37 -1.24
C PRO A 529 24.48 22.20 -0.77
N ASP A 530 25.09 22.33 0.41
CA ASP A 530 25.94 21.28 0.98
C ASP A 530 25.20 19.93 1.07
N MET A 531 25.79 18.91 0.43
CA MET A 531 25.28 17.54 0.40
C MET A 531 25.88 16.65 1.50
N SER A 532 26.76 17.17 2.36
CA SER A 532 27.31 16.43 3.50
C SER A 532 26.26 15.76 4.42
N PRO A 533 25.05 16.33 4.63
CA PRO A 533 24.01 15.66 5.42
C PRO A 533 23.39 14.41 4.75
N LEU A 534 23.57 14.23 3.43
CA LEU A 534 22.89 13.23 2.62
C LEU A 534 23.60 11.86 2.63
N GLN A 535 23.81 11.30 3.82
CA GLN A 535 24.53 10.03 3.99
C GLN A 535 23.77 8.82 3.42
N SER A 536 22.45 8.94 3.29
CA SER A 536 21.56 7.87 2.79
C SER A 536 21.40 7.87 1.27
N LEU A 537 22.10 8.74 0.53
CA LEU A 537 21.90 8.94 -0.90
C LEU A 537 22.33 7.70 -1.72
N VAL A 538 21.34 7.09 -2.38
CA VAL A 538 21.49 5.89 -3.24
C VAL A 538 21.37 6.26 -4.72
N GLU A 539 20.63 7.30 -5.06
CA GLU A 539 20.43 7.75 -6.44
C GLU A 539 20.50 9.28 -6.53
N PHE A 540 21.39 9.78 -7.36
CA PHE A 540 21.49 11.19 -7.69
C PHE A 540 21.65 11.34 -9.21
N VAL A 541 20.71 12.06 -9.81
CA VAL A 541 20.60 12.17 -11.26
C VAL A 541 20.43 13.63 -11.64
N VAL A 542 21.27 14.11 -12.55
CA VAL A 542 21.16 15.42 -13.17
C VAL A 542 21.12 15.22 -14.67
N LEU A 543 19.94 15.38 -15.26
CA LEU A 543 19.69 15.18 -16.68
C LEU A 543 19.23 16.48 -17.32
N ARG A 544 19.43 16.58 -18.64
CA ARG A 544 19.05 17.74 -19.45
C ARG A 544 19.78 19.02 -19.05
N PRO A 545 19.66 20.11 -19.83
CA PRO A 545 20.31 21.38 -19.52
C PRO A 545 20.07 21.85 -18.08
N ASN A 546 21.19 22.17 -17.41
CA ASN A 546 21.29 22.55 -16.00
C ASN A 546 22.56 23.40 -15.85
N HIS A 547 22.47 24.71 -15.54
CA HIS A 547 23.63 25.62 -15.58
C HIS A 547 24.78 25.17 -14.67
N MET A 548 24.50 24.53 -13.52
CA MET A 548 25.52 24.04 -12.60
C MET A 548 26.52 23.07 -13.25
N CYS A 549 26.12 22.39 -14.34
CA CYS A 549 26.98 21.46 -15.07
C CYS A 549 28.17 22.12 -15.77
N CYS A 550 28.16 23.45 -15.94
CA CYS A 550 29.09 24.14 -16.83
C CYS A 550 29.42 25.58 -16.40
N ASN A 551 28.73 26.16 -15.43
CA ASN A 551 28.96 27.51 -14.93
C ASN A 551 30.17 27.64 -13.97
N GLY A 552 30.87 26.55 -13.66
CA GLY A 552 32.02 26.53 -12.74
C GLY A 552 31.75 25.93 -11.36
N PHE A 553 30.50 25.57 -11.04
CA PHE A 553 30.18 24.93 -9.76
C PHE A 553 30.87 23.56 -9.57
N LEU A 554 30.96 22.75 -10.63
CA LEU A 554 31.61 21.42 -10.60
C LEU A 554 33.13 21.47 -10.87
N GLY A 555 33.68 22.64 -11.20
CA GLY A 555 35.07 22.75 -11.63
C GLY A 555 35.30 23.93 -12.57
N THR A 556 36.04 23.71 -13.65
CA THR A 556 36.31 24.77 -14.64
C THR A 556 35.03 25.14 -15.39
N CYS A 557 34.73 26.45 -15.47
CA CYS A 557 33.61 26.94 -16.27
C CYS A 557 33.80 26.62 -17.76
N ASN A 558 32.78 26.06 -18.40
CA ASN A 558 32.76 25.72 -19.82
C ASN A 558 31.41 26.13 -20.46
N LEU A 559 31.32 27.39 -20.90
CA LEU A 559 30.11 27.93 -21.53
C LEU A 559 29.77 27.32 -22.90
N SER A 560 30.67 26.51 -23.48
CA SER A 560 30.39 25.80 -24.74
C SER A 560 29.52 24.56 -24.52
N HIS A 561 29.40 24.06 -23.29
CA HIS A 561 28.57 22.91 -22.94
C HIS A 561 27.09 23.19 -23.23
N ILE A 562 26.36 22.20 -23.76
CA ILE A 562 24.94 22.37 -24.14
C ILE A 562 24.07 22.89 -22.99
N SER A 563 24.36 22.45 -21.77
CA SER A 563 23.68 22.89 -20.56
C SER A 563 23.82 24.38 -20.25
N CYS A 564 24.79 25.11 -20.81
CA CYS A 564 25.00 26.55 -20.59
C CYS A 564 24.54 27.41 -21.76
N GLN A 565 24.09 26.80 -22.85
CA GLN A 565 23.58 27.52 -24.01
C GLN A 565 22.19 28.10 -23.69
N SER A 566 21.81 29.16 -24.41
CA SER A 566 20.47 29.72 -24.28
C SER A 566 19.42 28.67 -24.62
N TYR A 567 18.32 28.66 -23.87
CA TYR A 567 17.20 27.75 -24.09
C TYR A 567 15.95 28.54 -24.50
N PRO A 568 15.70 28.75 -25.81
CA PRO A 568 14.66 29.66 -26.28
C PRO A 568 13.24 29.29 -25.83
N TRP A 569 12.94 27.99 -25.76
CA TRP A 569 11.59 27.51 -25.42
C TRP A 569 11.16 27.82 -23.99
N SER A 570 12.10 27.89 -23.04
CA SER A 570 11.83 28.30 -21.65
C SER A 570 12.19 29.77 -21.38
N ARG A 571 12.55 30.54 -22.41
CA ARG A 571 13.08 31.91 -22.28
C ARG A 571 14.28 32.00 -21.32
N THR A 572 15.07 30.93 -21.22
CA THR A 572 16.23 30.90 -20.31
C THR A 572 17.47 31.45 -21.04
N PRO A 573 18.11 32.50 -20.51
CA PRO A 573 19.34 33.04 -21.09
C PRO A 573 20.50 32.06 -20.96
N ALA A 574 21.54 32.23 -21.78
CA ALA A 574 22.78 31.47 -21.62
C ALA A 574 23.41 31.74 -20.25
N ALA A 575 24.08 30.72 -19.69
CA ALA A 575 24.74 30.83 -18.40
C ALA A 575 25.95 31.78 -18.47
N SER A 576 26.31 32.33 -17.31
CA SER A 576 27.59 33.00 -17.08
C SER A 576 28.43 32.20 -16.09
N CYS A 577 29.76 32.32 -16.17
CA CYS A 577 30.63 31.71 -15.18
C CYS A 577 30.37 32.30 -13.79
N MET A 578 30.20 31.43 -12.80
CA MET A 578 30.05 31.82 -11.41
C MET A 578 31.36 32.36 -10.85
N MET A 579 31.26 33.53 -10.23
CA MET A 579 32.37 34.20 -9.56
C MET A 579 32.24 34.07 -8.04
N ASN A 580 33.37 34.16 -7.35
CA ASN A 580 33.39 34.07 -5.89
C ASN A 580 32.68 35.29 -5.28
N HIS A 581 31.78 35.04 -4.32
CA HIS A 581 31.02 36.10 -3.64
C HIS A 581 31.89 37.11 -2.88
N THR A 582 33.04 36.68 -2.35
CA THR A 582 33.95 37.53 -1.57
C THR A 582 34.96 38.28 -2.44
N ASN A 583 35.31 37.71 -3.60
CA ASN A 583 36.20 38.33 -4.57
C ASN A 583 35.73 38.01 -6.00
N VAL A 584 34.98 38.93 -6.60
CA VAL A 584 34.34 38.79 -7.91
C VAL A 584 35.34 38.62 -9.07
N SER A 585 36.65 38.82 -8.82
CA SER A 585 37.71 38.56 -9.80
C SER A 585 38.18 37.10 -9.85
N LEU A 586 37.77 36.28 -8.87
CA LEU A 586 38.12 34.86 -8.78
C LEU A 586 36.92 33.96 -9.13
N PRO A 587 37.15 32.80 -9.76
CA PRO A 587 36.09 31.82 -9.98
C PRO A 587 35.55 31.29 -8.64
N VAL A 588 34.30 30.82 -8.65
CA VAL A 588 33.71 30.14 -7.48
C VAL A 588 34.55 28.92 -7.08
N THR A 589 34.64 28.64 -5.78
CA THR A 589 35.24 27.39 -5.29
C THR A 589 34.31 26.23 -5.62
N PRO A 590 34.77 25.21 -6.39
CA PRO A 590 33.93 24.07 -6.74
C PRO A 590 33.34 23.38 -5.50
N TYR A 591 32.13 22.85 -5.64
CA TYR A 591 31.44 22.10 -4.56
C TYR A 591 31.33 22.87 -3.23
N LEU A 592 31.29 24.21 -3.29
CA LEU A 592 31.31 25.09 -2.11
C LEU A 592 32.56 24.94 -1.22
N GLY A 593 33.62 24.29 -1.73
CA GLY A 593 34.79 23.90 -0.93
C GLY A 593 34.54 22.75 0.05
N ASN A 594 33.43 22.02 -0.07
CA ASN A 594 33.07 20.91 0.79
C ASN A 594 33.47 19.55 0.17
N THR A 595 34.37 18.83 0.84
CA THR A 595 34.91 17.54 0.37
C THR A 595 33.84 16.44 0.27
N ASP A 596 32.84 16.43 1.16
CA ASP A 596 31.80 15.40 1.13
C ASP A 596 30.76 15.67 0.04
N THR A 597 30.48 16.95 -0.25
CA THR A 597 29.73 17.34 -1.45
C THR A 597 30.47 16.88 -2.71
N GLN A 598 31.78 17.14 -2.81
CA GLN A 598 32.58 16.66 -3.94
C GLN A 598 32.48 15.13 -4.12
N LYS A 599 32.66 14.36 -3.04
CA LYS A 599 32.53 12.88 -3.08
C LYS A 599 31.16 12.42 -3.56
N ALA A 600 30.07 13.12 -3.19
CA ALA A 600 28.74 12.78 -3.65
C ALA A 600 28.62 12.91 -5.17
N PHE A 601 29.13 14.01 -5.75
CA PHE A 601 29.18 14.20 -7.20
C PHE A 601 30.08 13.16 -7.90
N GLU A 602 31.25 12.86 -7.35
CA GLU A 602 32.16 11.84 -7.89
C GLU A 602 31.52 10.43 -7.89
N LYS A 603 30.81 10.06 -6.80
CA LYS A 603 30.10 8.79 -6.67
C LYS A 603 29.07 8.58 -7.79
N PHE A 604 28.37 9.64 -8.18
CA PHE A 604 27.27 9.59 -9.16
C PHE A 604 27.64 10.16 -10.53
N ALA A 605 28.93 10.41 -10.79
CA ALA A 605 29.43 11.01 -12.04
C ALA A 605 28.78 10.47 -13.33
N PRO A 606 28.56 9.15 -13.51
CA PRO A 606 27.94 8.61 -14.73
C PRO A 606 26.47 8.99 -14.94
N LEU A 607 25.78 9.53 -13.94
CA LEU A 607 24.35 9.87 -13.98
C LEU A 607 24.08 11.37 -13.91
N ILE A 608 25.14 12.18 -13.79
CA ILE A 608 25.05 13.62 -13.66
C ILE A 608 25.70 14.30 -14.87
N CYS A 609 25.02 15.32 -15.40
CA CYS A 609 25.54 16.20 -16.44
C CYS A 609 26.08 15.48 -17.69
N GLN A 610 25.59 14.26 -17.96
CA GLN A 610 26.00 13.50 -19.13
C GLN A 610 25.36 14.09 -20.39
N PRO A 611 26.13 14.29 -21.48
CA PRO A 611 25.56 14.70 -22.75
C PRO A 611 24.60 13.65 -23.28
N SER A 612 23.38 14.06 -23.66
CA SER A 612 22.37 13.19 -24.22
C SER A 612 21.92 13.66 -25.60
N SER A 613 21.66 12.74 -26.52
CA SER A 613 20.99 13.05 -27.79
C SER A 613 19.65 13.75 -27.56
N PHE A 614 19.01 13.42 -26.44
CA PHE A 614 17.77 14.05 -26.02
C PHE A 614 17.92 15.47 -25.44
N ASP A 615 19.14 16.00 -25.25
CA ASP A 615 19.37 17.40 -24.87
C ASP A 615 19.21 18.36 -26.07
N SER A 616 19.15 17.77 -27.28
CA SER A 616 18.32 18.17 -28.42
C SER A 616 17.07 19.00 -28.12
N PRO A 617 16.95 20.31 -28.46
CA PRO A 617 15.64 20.93 -28.60
C PRO A 617 14.71 20.10 -29.51
N ASP A 618 15.23 19.45 -30.55
CA ASP A 618 14.44 18.70 -31.52
C ASP A 618 13.68 17.49 -30.93
N TYR A 619 14.06 17.01 -29.74
CA TYR A 619 13.46 15.87 -29.03
C TYR A 619 12.43 16.26 -27.96
N LEU A 620 12.25 17.55 -27.69
CA LEU A 620 11.27 18.05 -26.72
C LEU A 620 9.97 18.43 -27.45
N SER A 621 9.31 17.43 -28.02
CA SER A 621 8.05 17.62 -28.72
C SER A 621 6.89 17.69 -27.74
N PHE A 622 6.57 18.90 -27.27
CA PHE A 622 5.29 19.13 -26.62
C PHE A 622 4.17 19.11 -27.66
N PRO A 623 2.98 18.65 -27.27
CA PRO A 623 1.84 18.67 -28.16
C PRO A 623 1.46 20.13 -28.45
N THR A 624 1.48 20.50 -29.73
CA THR A 624 0.97 21.79 -30.23
C THR A 624 -0.39 21.56 -30.87
N LYS A 625 -1.14 22.64 -31.13
CA LYS A 625 -2.42 22.54 -31.82
C LYS A 625 -2.28 21.78 -33.14
N GLU A 626 -1.26 22.12 -33.91
CA GLU A 626 -0.98 21.53 -35.22
C GLU A 626 -0.67 20.03 -35.10
N THR A 627 0.20 19.63 -34.16
CA THR A 627 0.58 18.21 -34.02
C THR A 627 -0.56 17.34 -33.50
N ILE A 628 -1.48 17.90 -32.71
CA ILE A 628 -2.69 17.20 -32.25
C ILE A 628 -3.70 17.07 -33.40
N GLU A 629 -3.98 18.15 -34.12
CA GLU A 629 -4.96 18.17 -35.21
C GLU A 629 -4.55 17.25 -36.37
N MET A 630 -3.25 17.06 -36.62
CA MET A 630 -2.74 16.07 -37.58
C MET A 630 -3.23 14.64 -37.30
N CYS A 631 -3.49 14.31 -36.03
CA CYS A 631 -3.89 12.97 -35.62
C CYS A 631 -5.39 12.72 -35.74
N ASP A 632 -6.22 13.76 -35.74
CA ASP A 632 -7.69 13.66 -35.90
C ASP A 632 -8.32 12.62 -34.93
N GLY A 633 -7.76 12.54 -33.71
CA GLY A 633 -8.20 11.59 -32.69
C GLY A 633 -7.90 10.11 -32.99
N LYS A 634 -7.11 9.79 -34.01
CA LYS A 634 -6.79 8.41 -34.40
C LYS A 634 -5.37 8.00 -33.96
N PRO A 635 -5.23 7.06 -33.01
CA PRO A 635 -3.93 6.59 -32.58
C PRO A 635 -3.23 5.82 -33.70
N TYR A 636 -1.90 5.80 -33.67
CA TYR A 636 -1.01 5.10 -34.58
C TYR A 636 -1.07 5.51 -36.06
N ARG A 637 -1.87 6.53 -36.39
CA ARG A 637 -1.89 7.17 -37.70
C ARG A 637 -0.51 7.72 -38.08
N GLN A 638 -0.18 7.61 -39.36
CA GLN A 638 0.99 8.28 -39.94
C GLN A 638 0.76 9.79 -40.03
N CYS A 639 1.71 10.57 -39.54
CA CYS A 639 1.67 12.04 -39.59
C CYS A 639 3.01 12.61 -40.09
N PHE A 640 3.03 13.90 -40.46
CA PHE A 640 4.19 14.53 -41.09
C PHE A 640 4.53 15.86 -40.43
N LEU A 641 5.71 15.95 -39.84
CA LEU A 641 6.24 17.17 -39.25
C LEU A 641 7.13 17.94 -40.24
N SER A 642 7.38 19.21 -39.94
CA SER A 642 8.29 20.08 -40.69
C SER A 642 9.65 19.42 -40.94
N GLY A 643 10.17 19.60 -42.16
CA GLY A 643 11.39 18.91 -42.61
C GLY A 643 11.16 17.52 -43.19
N ASN A 644 9.92 17.19 -43.59
CA ASN A 644 9.52 15.90 -44.16
C ASN A 644 9.79 14.69 -43.23
N ARG A 645 9.73 14.94 -41.92
CA ARG A 645 9.90 13.89 -40.90
C ARG A 645 8.58 13.15 -40.73
N THR A 646 8.61 11.84 -40.92
CA THR A 646 7.45 10.98 -40.66
C THR A 646 7.32 10.76 -39.16
N GLY A 647 6.10 10.87 -38.64
CA GLY A 647 5.78 10.62 -37.24
C GLY A 647 4.62 9.65 -37.07
N LEU A 648 4.38 9.31 -35.80
CA LEU A 648 3.32 8.44 -35.30
C LEU A 648 2.42 9.26 -34.38
N CYS A 649 1.11 9.13 -34.53
CA CYS A 649 0.16 9.64 -33.55
C CYS A 649 0.16 8.78 -32.29
N TYR A 650 0.64 9.32 -31.16
CA TYR A 650 0.85 8.57 -29.92
C TYR A 650 0.66 9.46 -28.68
N ASN A 651 0.16 8.88 -27.59
CA ASN A 651 0.02 9.53 -26.28
C ASN A 651 1.26 9.22 -25.42
N THR A 652 2.19 10.16 -25.27
CA THR A 652 3.35 10.02 -24.38
C THR A 652 3.01 10.50 -22.97
N ARG A 653 3.42 9.78 -21.91
CA ARG A 653 3.22 10.20 -20.50
C ARG A 653 1.80 10.74 -20.18
N PHE A 654 0.74 10.07 -20.61
CA PHE A 654 -0.66 10.53 -20.43
C PHE A 654 -1.00 11.87 -21.12
N GLN A 655 -0.16 12.41 -21.99
CA GLN A 655 -0.46 13.62 -22.75
C GLN A 655 -1.50 13.34 -23.84
N VAL A 656 -2.07 14.41 -24.39
CA VAL A 656 -2.95 14.34 -25.56
C VAL A 656 -2.28 13.67 -26.75
N LEU A 657 -3.07 12.94 -27.52
CA LEU A 657 -2.67 12.30 -28.76
C LEU A 657 -2.10 13.36 -29.70
N SER A 658 -0.84 13.20 -30.08
CA SER A 658 -0.17 14.14 -30.96
C SER A 658 0.84 13.45 -31.87
N CYS A 659 1.18 14.12 -32.97
CA CYS A 659 2.16 13.64 -33.92
C CYS A 659 3.57 13.70 -33.31
N LEU A 660 4.18 12.54 -33.13
CA LEU A 660 5.53 12.36 -32.60
C LEU A 660 6.45 11.79 -33.67
N ALA A 661 7.52 12.49 -34.04
CA ALA A 661 8.58 11.95 -34.89
C ALA A 661 9.69 11.31 -34.05
N ASP A 662 9.41 10.13 -33.49
CA ASP A 662 10.36 9.31 -32.76
C ASP A 662 10.33 7.88 -33.28
N ASP A 663 11.45 7.44 -33.85
CA ASP A 663 11.61 6.12 -34.47
C ASP A 663 11.42 4.97 -33.46
N ASN A 664 11.67 5.20 -32.17
CA ASN A 664 11.52 4.17 -31.14
C ASN A 664 10.04 3.79 -30.96
N TYR A 665 9.13 4.76 -30.98
CA TYR A 665 7.69 4.51 -30.85
C TYR A 665 7.12 3.86 -32.11
N ILE A 666 7.62 4.24 -33.30
CA ILE A 666 7.28 3.58 -34.56
C ILE A 666 7.73 2.11 -34.52
N ALA A 667 8.97 1.84 -34.09
CA ALA A 667 9.51 0.49 -33.95
C ALA A 667 8.76 -0.34 -32.89
N LEU A 668 8.37 0.30 -31.77
CA LEU A 668 7.54 -0.29 -30.73
C LEU A 668 6.20 -0.77 -31.30
N ARG A 669 5.47 0.10 -32.00
CA ARG A 669 4.15 -0.30 -32.53
C ARG A 669 4.26 -1.39 -33.60
N ARG A 670 5.28 -1.34 -34.46
CA ARG A 670 5.58 -2.43 -35.41
C ARG A 670 5.79 -3.78 -34.70
N LEU A 671 6.57 -3.78 -33.62
CA LEU A 671 6.81 -4.98 -32.81
C LEU A 671 5.50 -5.51 -32.19
N GLN A 672 4.64 -4.62 -31.67
CA GLN A 672 3.36 -5.01 -31.09
C GLN A 672 2.42 -5.65 -32.12
N ILE A 673 2.36 -5.10 -33.34
CA ILE A 673 1.60 -5.67 -34.47
C ILE A 673 2.15 -7.05 -34.84
N GLU A 674 3.47 -7.17 -34.97
CA GLU A 674 4.15 -8.43 -35.32
C GLU A 674 3.86 -9.53 -34.29
N LYS A 675 3.98 -9.20 -32.99
CA LYS A 675 3.70 -10.12 -31.88
C LYS A 675 2.21 -10.32 -31.60
N LYS A 676 1.32 -9.52 -32.22
CA LYS A 676 -0.13 -9.50 -31.97
C LYS A 676 -0.50 -9.25 -30.50
N VAL A 677 0.24 -8.36 -29.85
CA VAL A 677 0.04 -7.96 -28.44
C VAL A 677 -0.50 -6.53 -28.36
N GLY A 678 -1.27 -6.24 -27.31
CA GLY A 678 -1.87 -4.91 -27.07
C GLY A 678 -3.08 -4.62 -27.95
N PRO A 679 -3.42 -3.33 -28.18
CA PRO A 679 -4.58 -2.94 -28.95
C PRO A 679 -4.54 -3.52 -30.36
N ARG A 680 -5.66 -4.10 -30.80
CA ARG A 680 -5.82 -4.62 -32.18
C ARG A 680 -5.49 -3.52 -33.18
N CYS A 681 -4.68 -3.85 -34.18
CA CYS A 681 -4.27 -2.87 -35.17
C CYS A 681 -5.40 -2.52 -36.14
N ASP A 682 -5.47 -1.25 -36.54
CA ASP A 682 -6.38 -0.75 -37.58
C ASP A 682 -5.72 -0.86 -38.97
N PRO A 683 -6.20 -1.73 -39.87
CA PRO A 683 -5.61 -1.87 -41.21
C PRO A 683 -5.70 -0.61 -42.07
N GLY A 684 -6.57 0.35 -41.76
CA GLY A 684 -6.69 1.63 -42.45
C GLY A 684 -5.58 2.61 -42.05
N GLU A 685 -5.35 2.75 -40.74
CA GLU A 685 -4.41 3.75 -40.19
C GLU A 685 -2.99 3.19 -39.98
N GLU A 686 -2.85 1.87 -39.76
CA GLU A 686 -1.59 1.22 -39.36
C GLU A 686 -0.99 0.33 -40.46
N LYS A 687 -1.50 0.41 -41.70
CA LYS A 687 -0.95 -0.33 -42.85
C LYS A 687 0.54 -0.07 -43.06
N TRP A 688 0.96 1.18 -42.85
CA TRP A 688 2.36 1.62 -42.96
C TRP A 688 3.28 1.07 -41.85
N LEU A 689 2.68 0.52 -40.79
CA LEU A 689 3.35 -0.19 -39.69
C LEU A 689 3.33 -1.71 -39.89
N GLY A 690 2.77 -2.21 -40.99
CA GLY A 690 2.70 -3.64 -41.28
C GLY A 690 1.42 -4.33 -40.77
N CYS A 691 0.39 -3.57 -40.37
CA CYS A 691 -0.92 -4.16 -40.09
C CYS A 691 -1.53 -4.72 -41.39
N ILE A 692 -1.93 -5.98 -41.37
CA ILE A 692 -2.56 -6.68 -42.50
C ILE A 692 -4.04 -6.84 -42.18
N SER A 693 -4.91 -6.59 -43.16
CA SER A 693 -6.34 -6.94 -43.08
C SER A 693 -6.49 -8.46 -42.95
N GLY A 694 -6.75 -8.92 -41.73
CA GLY A 694 -7.04 -10.33 -41.40
C GLY A 694 -8.50 -10.68 -41.59
#